data_AF-A0A124IJB9-F1
#
_entry.id   AF-A0A124IJB9-F1
#
_cell.length_a   1.000
_cell.length_b   1.000
_cell.length_c   1.000
_cell.angle_alpha   90.00
_cell.angle_beta   90.00
_cell.angle_gamma   90.00
#
_symmetry.space_group_name_H-M   'P 1'
#
loop_
_entity.id
_entity.type
_entity.pdbx_description
1 polymer ?
#
loop_
_entity_poly.entity_id
_entity_poly.type
_entity_poly.pdbx_seq_one_letter_code
_entity_poly.pdbx_strand_id
1 'polypeptide(L)'
;MHKKNKLFKNIWIIAFVIFTITVGCEDRNGITFPLESTPPVVNSTDPTNFATGVAINKNITVLFSEAIDATTLSTATFILKQGSITVPGVVLASGTSAIFIPSDNLSPNTTFTATITTGIKDLAHNAMAANYVWSFTTGATADITSPLVNFTDPLNAATNVIMNKIITVTFSKAMDVSTMATAFKLMQGTATIPGTVTYSGTTASFTPTSNLAPNTIYTGTVSTAAKDIAGNALSSNYVWNFTTGTTQDISAPTVILTDPLNIATGVVLTKKVSATFSEAIDASTITTATFTLMLSTTVISGTVSYSGLTAVFTPLSNLLPNTLYTATLTKSIKDLAGNAMASNYVWTFTTSAMPYTVSLSSSPAVGGTTNGGGAFDSGSSVTVTASPNTGYTFSNWTENGIIVSTNSSYQFTINGNRNLIANFMVASAQYSITLSSNPLVGGTTSGGGAFNSGSSVTVTAAPNAGYTFSNWTENGIIVSTNANYQFTIVQDRTLIANFITASAQYSITLSSNPLVGGTTSGGGSFNSGTLVTVTATPNAGYTFTSWTEGITIASSNANYTFTITGNKILVANFTASGPSGPASVNLGSAGNFAILAGSGVSNTGVTTRIYGDVGAFPTATINGLLAGNVIGILYTSADPLVGAAKNALTAAYNDAQARSLNAISLPGQLGGLTLAPGLYVNSTSTGISGTGANGILTLDAGGNPNAVWIFKMGSTLITSTGTSIVLAGGAKWSNIYWSVGTSATLGTNSIFYGNILADQSITLTTGATLRGRALTRIGTVTLDTNIVDKR
;
A
#
# COMPACT_ATOMS: atom_id res chain seq x y z
N MET A 1 -55.56 -21.34 -80.70
CA MET A 1 -54.33 -21.73 -79.96
C MET A 1 -53.11 -21.23 -80.72
N HIS A 2 -52.84 -19.92 -80.68
CA HIS A 2 -51.77 -19.30 -79.86
C HIS A 2 -50.36 -19.82 -80.19
N LYS A 3 -49.72 -19.13 -81.13
CA LYS A 3 -48.30 -19.23 -81.45
C LYS A 3 -47.75 -17.83 -81.77
N LYS A 4 -46.55 -17.60 -81.24
CA LYS A 4 -45.44 -16.76 -81.75
C LYS A 4 -45.37 -15.27 -81.41
N ASN A 5 -44.29 -14.96 -80.68
CA ASN A 5 -43.19 -14.03 -81.00
C ASN A 5 -43.54 -12.63 -81.55
N LYS A 6 -43.03 -11.58 -80.88
CA LYS A 6 -41.77 -10.92 -81.26
C LYS A 6 -41.34 -9.83 -80.26
N LEU A 7 -40.02 -9.66 -80.21
CA LEU A 7 -39.26 -8.59 -79.56
C LEU A 7 -39.77 -7.18 -79.90
N PHE A 8 -39.66 -6.24 -78.96
CA PHE A 8 -39.07 -4.90 -79.19
C PHE A 8 -38.46 -4.32 -77.89
N LYS A 9 -37.42 -3.50 -78.10
CA LYS A 9 -36.43 -2.90 -77.19
C LYS A 9 -36.89 -1.54 -76.61
N ASN A 10 -36.17 -1.09 -75.56
CA ASN A 10 -35.96 0.27 -74.98
C ASN A 10 -36.72 0.57 -73.66
N ILE A 11 -36.05 0.67 -72.49
CA ILE A 11 -35.35 1.86 -71.87
C ILE A 11 -36.41 2.88 -71.39
N TRP A 12 -36.59 3.30 -70.12
CA TRP A 12 -35.69 3.57 -68.97
C TRP A 12 -36.49 3.65 -67.62
N ILE A 13 -35.74 3.82 -66.51
CA ILE A 13 -36.13 4.15 -65.11
C ILE A 13 -36.18 2.94 -64.16
N ILE A 14 -35.08 2.71 -63.44
CA ILE A 14 -35.02 1.86 -62.24
C ILE A 14 -34.92 2.78 -61.02
N ALA A 15 -35.94 2.70 -60.17
CA ALA A 15 -35.95 3.25 -58.83
C ALA A 15 -35.00 2.44 -57.93
N PHE A 16 -34.17 3.15 -57.16
CA PHE A 16 -33.25 2.57 -56.18
C PHE A 16 -34.04 2.16 -54.93
N VAL A 17 -34.13 0.85 -54.67
CA VAL A 17 -34.67 0.29 -53.42
C VAL A 17 -33.56 0.34 -52.36
N ILE A 18 -33.82 1.08 -51.29
CA ILE A 18 -32.99 1.16 -50.09
C ILE A 18 -33.24 -0.10 -49.26
N PHE A 19 -32.20 -0.91 -49.05
CA PHE A 19 -32.22 -2.05 -48.14
C PHE A 19 -31.74 -1.59 -46.77
N THR A 20 -32.67 -1.37 -45.83
CA THR A 20 -32.37 -1.11 -44.42
C THR A 20 -31.99 -2.42 -43.73
N ILE A 21 -30.71 -2.56 -43.32
CA ILE A 21 -30.28 -3.62 -42.40
C ILE A 21 -30.30 -3.02 -40.99
N THR A 22 -31.33 -3.35 -40.22
CA THR A 22 -31.34 -3.15 -38.77
C THR A 22 -30.56 -4.29 -38.12
N VAL A 23 -29.36 -4.01 -37.60
CA VAL A 23 -28.73 -4.87 -36.59
C VAL A 23 -29.04 -4.27 -35.24
N GLY A 24 -29.99 -4.90 -34.54
CA GLY A 24 -30.17 -4.72 -33.11
C GLY A 24 -29.14 -5.55 -32.37
N CYS A 25 -28.31 -4.89 -31.57
CA CYS A 25 -27.67 -5.49 -30.41
C CYS A 25 -27.84 -4.48 -29.28
N GLU A 26 -28.69 -4.80 -28.30
CA GLU A 26 -28.73 -4.07 -27.03
C GLU A 26 -27.45 -4.42 -26.26
N ASP A 27 -26.55 -3.44 -26.10
CA ASP A 27 -25.63 -3.42 -24.95
C ASP A 27 -26.09 -2.31 -24.01
N ARG A 28 -26.84 -2.71 -22.97
CA ARG A 28 -26.89 -1.95 -21.73
C ARG A 28 -25.57 -2.15 -21.01
N ASN A 29 -24.61 -1.27 -21.26
CA ASN A 29 -23.67 -0.81 -20.25
C ASN A 29 -23.06 0.51 -20.72
N GLY A 30 -23.29 1.56 -19.93
CA GLY A 30 -22.82 2.92 -20.22
C GLY A 30 -21.31 2.97 -20.31
N ILE A 31 -20.81 3.08 -21.54
CA ILE A 31 -19.50 3.65 -21.84
C ILE A 31 -19.69 4.50 -23.09
N THR A 32 -20.04 5.78 -22.90
CA THR A 32 -19.90 6.78 -23.96
C THR A 32 -18.40 6.98 -24.15
N PHE A 33 -17.83 6.36 -25.18
CA PHE A 33 -16.54 6.83 -25.70
C PHE A 33 -16.76 8.28 -26.10
N PRO A 34 -15.94 9.25 -25.63
CA PRO A 34 -16.03 10.59 -26.19
C PRO A 34 -15.73 10.43 -27.68
N LEU A 35 -16.66 10.83 -28.54
CA LEU A 35 -16.33 11.13 -29.93
C LEU A 35 -15.23 12.19 -29.83
N GLU A 36 -13.99 11.81 -30.05
CA GLU A 36 -12.92 12.78 -30.18
C GLU A 36 -13.22 13.56 -31.46
N SER A 37 -13.61 14.81 -31.23
CA SER A 37 -14.34 15.68 -32.13
C SER A 37 -13.50 16.93 -32.35
N THR A 38 -12.26 16.73 -32.82
CA THR A 38 -11.37 17.84 -33.13
C THR A 38 -11.86 18.52 -34.39
N PRO A 39 -12.05 19.85 -34.40
CA PRO A 39 -12.35 20.56 -35.62
C PRO A 39 -11.23 20.42 -36.66
N PRO A 40 -11.54 20.46 -37.97
CA PRO A 40 -10.54 20.44 -39.00
C PRO A 40 -9.61 21.67 -38.90
N VAL A 41 -8.31 21.46 -39.13
CA VAL A 41 -7.27 22.50 -39.14
C VAL A 41 -6.51 22.45 -40.46
N VAL A 42 -6.05 23.59 -40.97
CA VAL A 42 -5.17 23.63 -42.15
C VAL A 42 -3.75 23.23 -41.75
N ASN A 43 -3.27 22.12 -42.29
CA ASN A 43 -1.91 21.63 -42.09
C ASN A 43 -0.89 22.28 -43.04
N SER A 44 -1.28 22.53 -44.29
CA SER A 44 -0.39 23.16 -45.28
C SER A 44 -1.16 23.81 -46.43
N THR A 45 -0.52 24.77 -47.09
CA THR A 45 -1.02 25.43 -48.31
C THR A 45 0.04 25.42 -49.41
N ASP A 46 -0.41 25.34 -50.67
CA ASP A 46 0.42 25.60 -51.85
C ASP A 46 -0.34 26.53 -52.80
N PRO A 47 0.12 27.77 -53.03
CA PRO A 47 1.38 28.32 -52.56
C PRO A 47 1.45 28.46 -51.03
N THR A 48 2.66 28.26 -50.49
CA THR A 48 2.93 28.49 -49.07
C THR A 48 2.75 29.97 -48.74
N ASN A 49 2.45 30.28 -47.47
CA ASN A 49 2.32 31.67 -47.04
C ASN A 49 3.59 32.48 -47.38
N PHE A 50 3.40 33.66 -47.97
CA PHE A 50 4.39 34.57 -48.51
C PHE A 50 5.24 34.04 -49.68
N ALA A 51 4.82 32.97 -50.38
CA ALA A 51 5.51 32.52 -51.58
C ALA A 51 5.59 33.63 -52.65
N THR A 52 6.73 33.76 -53.32
CA THR A 52 6.96 34.73 -54.40
C THR A 52 7.27 34.03 -55.72
N GLY A 53 6.99 34.67 -56.85
CA GLY A 53 7.30 34.10 -58.18
C GLY A 53 6.37 32.95 -58.56
N VAL A 54 5.19 32.87 -57.94
CA VAL A 54 4.20 31.83 -58.23
C VAL A 54 3.70 31.98 -59.68
N ALA A 55 3.71 30.91 -60.47
CA ALA A 55 3.22 30.95 -61.84
C ALA A 55 1.77 31.47 -61.90
N ILE A 56 1.45 32.28 -62.91
CA ILE A 56 0.12 32.93 -62.99
C ILE A 56 -1.04 31.94 -63.20
N ASN A 57 -0.78 30.73 -63.69
CA ASN A 57 -1.75 29.66 -63.86
C ASN A 57 -1.79 28.67 -62.68
N LYS A 58 -1.25 29.05 -61.51
CA LYS A 58 -1.18 28.18 -60.34
C LYS A 58 -2.57 27.99 -59.70
N ASN A 59 -2.98 26.74 -59.55
CA ASN A 59 -4.10 26.36 -58.68
C ASN A 59 -3.68 26.42 -57.20
N ILE A 60 -4.58 26.88 -56.34
CA ILE A 60 -4.31 27.11 -54.92
C ILE A 60 -4.84 25.92 -54.13
N THR A 61 -4.00 25.25 -53.35
CA THR A 61 -4.34 24.01 -52.65
C THR A 61 -4.14 24.14 -51.14
N VAL A 62 -4.94 23.39 -50.39
CA VAL A 62 -4.92 23.31 -48.93
C VAL A 62 -5.06 21.85 -48.50
N LEU A 63 -4.26 21.45 -47.51
CA LEU A 63 -4.36 20.15 -46.84
C LEU A 63 -4.85 20.36 -45.41
N PHE A 64 -5.87 19.60 -45.01
CA PHE A 64 -6.47 19.63 -43.68
C PHE A 64 -5.93 18.51 -42.77
N SER A 65 -6.14 18.65 -41.46
CA SER A 65 -5.83 17.66 -40.43
C SER A 65 -6.66 16.39 -40.56
N GLU A 66 -7.82 16.48 -41.20
CA GLU A 66 -8.78 15.39 -41.35
C GLU A 66 -9.68 15.61 -42.59
N ALA A 67 -10.56 14.64 -42.87
CA ALA A 67 -11.44 14.71 -44.05
C ALA A 67 -12.55 15.74 -43.83
N ILE A 68 -12.73 16.63 -44.80
CA ILE A 68 -13.75 17.68 -44.75
C ILE A 68 -15.05 17.22 -45.41
N ASP A 69 -16.19 17.72 -44.89
CA ASP A 69 -17.47 17.60 -45.57
C ASP A 69 -17.45 18.50 -46.82
N ALA A 70 -17.35 17.85 -47.98
CA ALA A 70 -17.29 18.50 -49.29
C ALA A 70 -18.50 19.41 -49.58
N THR A 71 -19.65 19.21 -48.92
CA THR A 71 -20.83 20.09 -49.10
C THR A 71 -20.65 21.46 -48.47
N THR A 72 -19.73 21.60 -47.51
CA THR A 72 -19.41 22.88 -46.86
C THR A 72 -18.37 23.69 -47.63
N LEU A 73 -17.74 23.11 -48.65
CA LEU A 73 -16.73 23.74 -49.47
C LEU A 73 -17.34 24.45 -50.68
N SER A 74 -17.10 25.75 -50.78
CA SER A 74 -17.55 26.59 -51.90
C SER A 74 -16.64 27.82 -52.04
N THR A 75 -16.87 28.65 -53.04
CA THR A 75 -16.18 29.95 -53.20
C THR A 75 -16.51 30.94 -52.07
N ALA A 76 -17.48 30.65 -51.19
CA ALA A 76 -17.76 31.41 -49.99
C ALA A 76 -16.93 30.94 -48.76
N THR A 77 -16.39 29.72 -48.81
CA THR A 77 -15.62 29.12 -47.70
C THR A 77 -14.15 28.91 -48.04
N PHE A 78 -13.78 28.86 -49.33
CA PHE A 78 -12.41 29.03 -49.83
C PHE A 78 -12.39 30.24 -50.77
N ILE A 79 -11.92 31.36 -50.25
CA ILE A 79 -11.94 32.67 -50.91
C ILE A 79 -10.53 33.02 -51.35
N LEU A 80 -10.35 33.49 -52.59
CA LEU A 80 -9.12 34.10 -53.07
C LEU A 80 -9.37 35.58 -53.41
N LYS A 81 -8.53 36.50 -52.93
CA LYS A 81 -8.66 37.93 -53.16
C LYS A 81 -7.39 38.57 -53.71
N GLN A 82 -7.56 39.52 -54.63
CA GLN A 82 -6.56 40.50 -55.03
C GLN A 82 -6.89 41.83 -54.34
N GLY A 83 -6.19 42.14 -53.24
CA GLY A 83 -6.58 43.25 -52.37
C GLY A 83 -8.01 43.05 -51.83
N SER A 84 -8.93 43.94 -52.19
CA SER A 84 -10.35 43.85 -51.78
C SER A 84 -11.23 43.08 -52.77
N ILE A 85 -10.73 42.74 -53.96
CA ILE A 85 -11.50 42.12 -55.05
C ILE A 85 -11.41 40.60 -54.93
N THR A 86 -12.53 39.89 -54.92
CA THR A 86 -12.57 38.42 -54.97
C THR A 86 -12.24 37.93 -56.37
N VAL A 87 -11.31 36.98 -56.47
CA VAL A 87 -10.95 36.30 -57.72
C VAL A 87 -12.00 35.23 -58.02
N PRO A 88 -12.59 35.19 -59.21
CA PRO A 88 -13.52 34.12 -59.59
C PRO A 88 -12.78 32.79 -59.79
N GLY A 89 -13.43 31.69 -59.44
CA GLY A 89 -12.87 30.35 -59.58
C GLY A 89 -13.83 29.24 -59.19
N VAL A 90 -13.36 28.01 -59.28
CA VAL A 90 -14.08 26.79 -58.86
C VAL A 90 -13.32 26.16 -57.70
N VAL A 91 -14.05 25.59 -56.73
CA VAL A 91 -13.46 24.88 -55.59
C VAL A 91 -13.81 23.40 -55.65
N LEU A 92 -12.80 22.54 -55.47
CA LEU A 92 -12.94 21.09 -55.48
C LEU A 92 -12.35 20.48 -54.20
N ALA A 93 -12.95 19.40 -53.70
CA ALA A 93 -12.46 18.63 -52.55
C ALA A 93 -12.03 17.21 -52.97
N SER A 94 -11.03 16.67 -52.28
CA SER A 94 -10.68 15.25 -52.31
C SER A 94 -10.12 14.82 -50.96
N GLY A 95 -10.93 14.08 -50.18
CA GLY A 95 -10.55 13.62 -48.84
C GLY A 95 -10.19 14.79 -47.90
N THR A 96 -8.92 14.87 -47.53
CA THR A 96 -8.36 15.93 -46.66
C THR A 96 -7.85 17.15 -47.43
N SER A 97 -8.05 17.24 -48.74
CA SER A 97 -7.52 18.33 -49.57
C SER A 97 -8.62 19.15 -50.23
N ALA A 98 -8.38 20.47 -50.34
CA ALA A 98 -9.20 21.39 -51.14
C ALA A 98 -8.35 22.16 -52.15
N ILE A 99 -8.91 22.42 -53.33
CA ILE A 99 -8.25 23.13 -54.42
C ILE A 99 -9.17 24.25 -54.93
N PHE A 100 -8.66 25.47 -55.00
CA PHE A 100 -9.26 26.60 -55.69
C PHE A 100 -8.59 26.76 -57.06
N ILE A 101 -9.39 26.65 -58.13
CA ILE A 101 -8.98 26.80 -59.52
C ILE A 101 -9.46 28.17 -59.99
N PRO A 102 -8.56 29.16 -60.17
CA PRO A 102 -8.92 30.45 -60.74
C PRO A 102 -9.57 30.28 -62.13
N SER A 103 -10.63 31.04 -62.41
CA SER A 103 -11.30 30.98 -63.72
C SER A 103 -10.42 31.50 -64.87
N ASP A 104 -9.49 32.40 -64.55
CA ASP A 104 -8.50 32.98 -65.45
C ASP A 104 -7.13 32.97 -64.79
N ASN A 105 -6.06 33.16 -65.58
CA ASN A 105 -4.72 33.38 -65.03
C ASN A 105 -4.71 34.55 -64.05
N LEU A 106 -4.03 34.35 -62.92
CA LEU A 106 -3.83 35.38 -61.91
C LEU A 106 -3.01 36.55 -62.49
N SER A 107 -3.33 37.77 -62.07
CA SER A 107 -2.56 38.96 -62.43
C SER A 107 -1.06 38.78 -62.12
N PRO A 108 -0.12 39.12 -63.02
CA PRO A 108 1.31 38.94 -62.79
C PRO A 108 1.85 39.90 -61.72
N ASN A 109 2.93 39.50 -61.05
CA ASN A 109 3.63 40.30 -60.02
C ASN A 109 2.68 40.88 -58.94
N THR A 110 1.63 40.14 -58.60
CA THR A 110 0.53 40.61 -57.77
C THR A 110 0.39 39.74 -56.52
N THR A 111 0.18 40.39 -55.37
CA THR A 111 -0.10 39.68 -54.11
C THR A 111 -1.58 39.33 -54.00
N PHE A 112 -1.85 38.06 -53.76
CA PHE A 112 -3.17 37.50 -53.48
C PHE A 112 -3.25 37.02 -52.03
N THR A 113 -4.44 37.13 -51.46
CA THR A 113 -4.77 36.63 -50.12
C THR A 113 -5.82 35.56 -50.25
N ALA A 114 -5.54 34.36 -49.78
CA ALA A 114 -6.50 33.27 -49.70
C ALA A 114 -6.98 33.08 -48.26
N THR A 115 -8.24 32.69 -48.11
CA THR A 115 -8.91 32.47 -46.84
C THR A 115 -9.72 31.19 -46.88
N ILE A 116 -9.46 30.28 -45.94
CA ILE A 116 -10.42 29.25 -45.54
C ILE A 116 -11.23 29.78 -44.37
N THR A 117 -12.56 29.76 -44.47
CA THR A 117 -13.43 30.28 -43.40
C THR A 117 -13.81 29.22 -42.39
N THR A 118 -14.32 29.66 -41.23
CA THR A 118 -14.97 28.78 -40.23
C THR A 118 -16.23 28.06 -40.74
N GLY A 119 -16.66 28.31 -41.98
CA GLY A 119 -17.77 27.60 -42.61
C GLY A 119 -17.45 26.16 -43.01
N ILE A 120 -16.16 25.78 -43.11
CA ILE A 120 -15.73 24.41 -43.40
C ILE A 120 -15.94 23.50 -42.19
N LYS A 121 -16.51 22.32 -42.43
CA LYS A 121 -16.74 21.30 -41.40
C LYS A 121 -16.09 19.95 -41.74
N ASP A 122 -15.84 19.14 -40.72
CA ASP A 122 -15.50 17.72 -40.88
C ASP A 122 -16.76 16.87 -41.17
N LEU A 123 -16.58 15.56 -41.39
CA LEU A 123 -17.69 14.61 -41.57
C LEU A 123 -18.57 14.44 -40.31
N ALA A 124 -18.04 14.77 -39.13
CA ALA A 124 -18.76 14.80 -37.85
C ALA A 124 -19.49 16.14 -37.60
N HIS A 125 -19.47 17.05 -38.59
CA HIS A 125 -20.11 18.37 -38.60
C HIS A 125 -19.48 19.42 -37.67
N ASN A 126 -18.24 19.24 -37.22
CA ASN A 126 -17.49 20.24 -36.47
C ASN A 126 -16.90 21.28 -37.41
N ALA A 127 -17.16 22.56 -37.12
CA ALA A 127 -16.65 23.69 -37.90
C ALA A 127 -15.23 24.08 -37.47
N MET A 128 -14.39 24.51 -38.42
CA MET A 128 -13.06 25.05 -38.11
C MET A 128 -13.14 26.14 -37.03
N ALA A 129 -12.18 26.12 -36.09
CA ALA A 129 -12.18 27.03 -34.94
C ALA A 129 -11.94 28.51 -35.31
N ALA A 130 -11.19 28.78 -36.39
CA ALA A 130 -10.88 30.12 -36.87
C ALA A 130 -10.66 30.14 -38.39
N ASN A 131 -10.84 31.31 -39.01
CA ASN A 131 -10.46 31.50 -40.41
C ASN A 131 -8.94 31.32 -40.56
N TYR A 132 -8.52 30.59 -41.58
CA TYR A 132 -7.12 30.45 -41.95
C TYR A 132 -6.82 31.37 -43.13
N VAL A 133 -5.92 32.34 -42.95
CA VAL A 133 -5.61 33.38 -43.95
C VAL A 133 -4.13 33.32 -44.29
N TRP A 134 -3.80 33.30 -45.59
CA TRP A 134 -2.43 33.36 -46.08
C TRP A 134 -2.35 34.19 -47.36
N SER A 135 -1.14 34.62 -47.72
CA SER A 135 -0.90 35.39 -48.93
C SER A 135 0.23 34.81 -49.77
N PHE A 136 0.26 35.12 -51.06
CA PHE A 136 1.37 34.79 -51.97
C PHE A 136 1.44 35.82 -53.10
N THR A 137 2.58 35.93 -53.77
CA THR A 137 2.83 36.87 -54.87
C THR A 137 3.17 36.11 -56.14
N THR A 138 2.42 36.36 -57.21
CA THR A 138 2.66 35.77 -58.53
C THR A 138 3.92 36.32 -59.18
N GLY A 139 4.52 35.55 -60.09
CA GLY A 139 5.59 35.99 -60.98
C GLY A 139 5.04 36.60 -62.27
N ALA A 140 5.91 36.75 -63.28
CA ALA A 140 5.58 37.40 -64.54
C ALA A 140 4.91 36.48 -65.60
N THR A 141 5.04 35.15 -65.47
CA THR A 141 4.67 34.19 -66.54
C THR A 141 3.94 32.96 -66.01
N ALA A 142 3.25 32.25 -66.91
CA ALA A 142 2.65 30.94 -66.65
C ALA A 142 3.70 29.82 -66.74
N ASP A 143 3.48 28.69 -66.05
CA ASP A 143 4.24 27.46 -66.32
C ASP A 143 3.66 26.79 -67.56
N ILE A 144 4.48 26.69 -68.61
CA ILE A 144 4.14 26.12 -69.93
C ILE A 144 4.94 24.85 -70.26
N THR A 145 5.68 24.30 -69.28
CA THR A 145 6.58 23.17 -69.54
C THR A 145 5.85 21.83 -69.37
N SER A 146 5.85 20.99 -70.42
CA SER A 146 5.23 19.66 -70.34
C SER A 146 5.95 18.74 -69.34
N PRO A 147 5.22 17.88 -68.60
CA PRO A 147 5.83 16.79 -67.85
C PRO A 147 6.50 15.76 -68.77
N LEU A 148 7.46 15.00 -68.22
CA LEU A 148 8.16 13.89 -68.88
C LEU A 148 8.03 12.63 -68.02
N VAL A 149 8.07 11.45 -68.65
CA VAL A 149 8.25 10.17 -67.94
C VAL A 149 9.75 9.88 -67.84
N ASN A 150 10.27 9.82 -66.63
CA ASN A 150 11.69 9.56 -66.37
C ASN A 150 11.98 8.07 -66.22
N PHE A 151 11.06 7.30 -65.62
CA PHE A 151 11.27 5.89 -65.31
C PHE A 151 9.96 5.09 -65.30
N THR A 152 10.03 3.81 -65.64
CA THR A 152 8.94 2.84 -65.46
C THR A 152 9.45 1.57 -64.79
N ASP A 153 8.67 1.01 -63.87
CA ASP A 153 8.89 -0.32 -63.31
C ASP A 153 7.63 -1.16 -63.50
N PRO A 154 7.63 -2.23 -64.31
CA PRO A 154 8.79 -2.78 -65.00
C PRO A 154 9.36 -1.86 -66.08
N LEU A 155 10.66 -2.00 -66.32
CA LEU A 155 11.35 -1.38 -67.44
C LEU A 155 10.75 -1.86 -68.77
N ASN A 156 10.85 -1.03 -69.80
CA ASN A 156 10.42 -1.44 -71.14
C ASN A 156 11.14 -2.71 -71.60
N ALA A 157 10.37 -3.65 -72.15
CA ALA A 157 10.78 -5.00 -72.55
C ALA A 157 11.32 -5.90 -71.41
N ALA A 158 11.06 -5.58 -70.14
CA ALA A 158 11.41 -6.46 -69.03
C ALA A 158 10.73 -7.84 -69.19
N THR A 159 11.45 -8.90 -68.83
CA THR A 159 10.95 -10.28 -68.83
C THR A 159 10.97 -10.85 -67.41
N ASN A 160 10.27 -11.96 -67.18
CA ASN A 160 10.17 -12.62 -65.87
C ASN A 160 9.62 -11.70 -64.75
N VAL A 161 8.74 -10.77 -65.10
CA VAL A 161 8.08 -9.92 -64.11
C VAL A 161 7.13 -10.77 -63.26
N ILE A 162 7.23 -10.66 -61.93
CA ILE A 162 6.37 -11.39 -61.00
C ILE A 162 4.88 -11.08 -61.20
N MET A 163 4.01 -12.06 -60.97
CA MET A 163 2.58 -11.94 -61.33
C MET A 163 1.80 -10.93 -60.48
N ASN A 164 2.25 -10.61 -59.27
CA ASN A 164 1.65 -9.60 -58.38
C ASN A 164 2.41 -8.25 -58.41
N LYS A 165 3.13 -7.97 -59.50
CA LYS A 165 3.88 -6.71 -59.65
C LYS A 165 2.94 -5.49 -59.68
N ILE A 166 3.20 -4.51 -58.81
CA ILE A 166 2.69 -3.14 -58.95
C ILE A 166 3.48 -2.43 -60.05
N ILE A 167 2.76 -1.81 -60.99
CA ILE A 167 3.36 -1.13 -62.15
C ILE A 167 3.52 0.35 -61.83
N THR A 168 4.73 0.90 -61.86
CA THR A 168 4.99 2.30 -61.51
C THR A 168 5.56 3.11 -62.65
N VAL A 169 5.29 4.42 -62.63
CA VAL A 169 5.80 5.43 -63.57
C VAL A 169 6.22 6.67 -62.78
N THR A 170 7.45 7.12 -62.95
CA THR A 170 7.98 8.34 -62.31
C THR A 170 8.10 9.46 -63.34
N PHE A 171 7.57 10.65 -62.99
CA PHE A 171 7.53 11.84 -63.81
C PHE A 171 8.62 12.87 -63.44
N SER A 172 8.90 13.80 -64.34
CA SER A 172 9.85 14.91 -64.11
C SER A 172 9.37 15.99 -63.15
N LYS A 173 8.06 16.03 -62.87
CA LYS A 173 7.40 17.01 -61.99
C LYS A 173 6.12 16.42 -61.42
N ALA A 174 5.52 17.12 -60.46
CA ALA A 174 4.26 16.70 -59.86
C ALA A 174 3.09 16.77 -60.86
N MET A 175 2.32 15.68 -60.94
CA MET A 175 1.16 15.52 -61.81
C MET A 175 -0.14 15.88 -61.09
N ASP A 176 -1.15 16.30 -61.84
CA ASP A 176 -2.52 16.39 -61.37
C ASP A 176 -3.09 14.98 -61.20
N VAL A 177 -3.22 14.56 -59.94
CA VAL A 177 -3.72 13.24 -59.53
C VAL A 177 -5.07 12.91 -60.15
N SER A 178 -5.94 13.91 -60.35
CA SER A 178 -7.28 13.69 -60.91
C SER A 178 -7.24 13.20 -62.36
N THR A 179 -6.19 13.56 -63.11
CA THR A 179 -6.00 13.13 -64.49
C THR A 179 -5.36 11.74 -64.61
N MET A 180 -4.61 11.32 -63.59
CA MET A 180 -3.80 10.09 -63.65
C MET A 180 -4.64 8.82 -63.73
N ALA A 181 -5.76 8.74 -63.01
CA ALA A 181 -6.61 7.55 -62.99
C ALA A 181 -7.20 7.20 -64.37
N THR A 182 -7.41 8.19 -65.23
CA THR A 182 -7.91 7.97 -66.59
C THR A 182 -6.78 7.87 -67.62
N ALA A 183 -5.65 8.50 -67.34
CA ALA A 183 -4.53 8.60 -68.27
C ALA A 183 -3.58 7.39 -68.22
N PHE A 184 -3.43 6.73 -67.07
CA PHE A 184 -2.57 5.55 -66.91
C PHE A 184 -3.40 4.26 -67.03
N LYS A 185 -3.12 3.47 -68.07
CA LYS A 185 -3.75 2.18 -68.34
C LYS A 185 -2.72 1.08 -68.48
N LEU A 186 -3.10 -0.12 -68.03
CA LEU A 186 -2.41 -1.37 -68.32
C LEU A 186 -3.28 -2.23 -69.25
N MET A 187 -2.71 -2.76 -70.32
CA MET A 187 -3.44 -3.53 -71.33
C MET A 187 -2.80 -4.90 -71.59
N GLN A 188 -3.62 -5.91 -71.87
CA GLN A 188 -3.22 -7.20 -72.42
C GLN A 188 -3.78 -7.31 -73.83
N GLY A 189 -2.94 -7.10 -74.85
CA GLY A 189 -3.42 -6.90 -76.21
C GLY A 189 -4.35 -5.70 -76.28
N THR A 190 -5.63 -5.91 -76.63
CA THR A 190 -6.67 -4.86 -76.68
C THR A 190 -7.51 -4.75 -75.42
N ALA A 191 -7.36 -5.68 -74.46
CA ALA A 191 -8.13 -5.69 -73.23
C ALA A 191 -7.47 -4.82 -72.15
N THR A 192 -8.24 -3.93 -71.51
CA THR A 192 -7.78 -3.16 -70.36
C THR A 192 -7.79 -4.04 -69.11
N ILE A 193 -6.69 -4.03 -68.36
CA ILE A 193 -6.59 -4.72 -67.07
C ILE A 193 -7.19 -3.83 -65.99
N PRO A 194 -8.11 -4.34 -65.15
CA PRO A 194 -8.63 -3.58 -64.02
C PRO A 194 -7.55 -3.42 -62.94
N GLY A 195 -7.51 -2.23 -62.36
CA GLY A 195 -6.59 -1.87 -61.30
C GLY A 195 -6.87 -0.48 -60.76
N THR A 196 -6.21 -0.14 -59.67
CA THR A 196 -6.28 1.19 -59.05
C THR A 196 -5.00 1.95 -59.32
N VAL A 197 -5.13 3.24 -59.66
CA VAL A 197 -3.98 4.14 -59.77
C VAL A 197 -3.89 4.95 -58.49
N THR A 198 -2.76 4.82 -57.79
CA THR A 198 -2.36 5.72 -56.72
C THR A 198 -1.23 6.63 -57.22
N TYR A 199 -1.07 7.78 -56.60
CA TYR A 199 -0.03 8.74 -56.98
C TYR A 199 0.59 9.34 -55.72
N SER A 200 1.92 9.34 -55.65
CA SER A 200 2.67 9.91 -54.53
C SER A 200 3.95 10.58 -55.03
N GLY A 201 4.16 11.83 -54.62
CA GLY A 201 5.30 12.64 -55.06
C GLY A 201 5.29 12.89 -56.57
N THR A 202 6.21 12.24 -57.28
CA THR A 202 6.27 12.24 -58.75
C THR A 202 5.99 10.87 -59.36
N THR A 203 5.52 9.89 -58.59
CA THR A 203 5.33 8.51 -59.05
C THR A 203 3.86 8.10 -59.01
N ALA A 204 3.36 7.62 -60.15
CA ALA A 204 2.08 6.91 -60.24
C ALA A 204 2.31 5.41 -60.12
N SER A 205 1.45 4.73 -59.36
CA SER A 205 1.47 3.28 -59.17
C SER A 205 0.12 2.69 -59.57
N PHE A 206 0.13 1.74 -60.48
CA PHE A 206 -1.03 0.96 -60.89
C PHE A 206 -0.97 -0.42 -60.22
N THR A 207 -1.95 -0.69 -59.37
CA THR A 207 -2.11 -1.98 -58.68
C THR A 207 -3.22 -2.78 -59.39
N PRO A 208 -2.88 -3.87 -60.10
CA PRO A 208 -3.89 -4.75 -60.68
C PRO A 208 -4.85 -5.30 -59.61
N THR A 209 -6.14 -5.41 -59.91
CA THR A 209 -7.11 -5.98 -58.94
C THR A 209 -6.96 -7.48 -58.71
N SER A 210 -6.22 -8.15 -59.60
CA SER A 210 -5.87 -9.56 -59.52
C SER A 210 -4.47 -9.78 -60.09
N ASN A 211 -3.80 -10.86 -59.69
CA ASN A 211 -2.50 -11.23 -60.26
C ASN A 211 -2.57 -11.29 -61.79
N LEU A 212 -1.53 -10.75 -62.43
CA LEU A 212 -1.34 -10.81 -63.87
C LEU A 212 -1.13 -12.27 -64.30
N ALA A 213 -1.57 -12.62 -65.51
CA ALA A 213 -1.42 -13.95 -66.07
C ALA A 213 0.07 -14.27 -66.31
N PRO A 214 0.51 -15.53 -66.16
CA PRO A 214 1.90 -15.91 -66.38
C PRO A 214 2.29 -15.82 -67.87
N ASN A 215 3.58 -15.62 -68.16
CA ASN A 215 4.16 -15.61 -69.52
C ASN A 215 3.40 -14.72 -70.51
N THR A 216 2.86 -13.60 -70.02
CA THR A 216 1.93 -12.74 -70.77
C THR A 216 2.55 -11.36 -70.96
N ILE A 217 2.44 -10.83 -72.19
CA ILE A 217 2.87 -9.47 -72.51
C ILE A 217 1.79 -8.48 -72.08
N TYR A 218 2.18 -7.50 -71.28
CA TYR A 218 1.36 -6.35 -70.90
C TYR A 218 1.97 -5.07 -71.44
N THR A 219 1.09 -4.14 -71.85
CA THR A 219 1.46 -2.82 -72.35
C THR A 219 0.97 -1.77 -71.36
N GLY A 220 1.90 -1.03 -70.76
CA GLY A 220 1.61 0.17 -69.99
C GLY A 220 1.46 1.38 -70.92
N THR A 221 0.51 2.25 -70.64
CA THR A 221 0.33 3.51 -71.37
C THR A 221 0.00 4.63 -70.40
N VAL A 222 0.78 5.71 -70.45
CA VAL A 222 0.37 7.01 -69.90
C VAL A 222 0.06 7.93 -71.08
N SER A 223 -1.22 8.28 -71.23
CA SER A 223 -1.68 9.11 -72.35
C SER A 223 -1.44 10.60 -72.13
N THR A 224 -1.56 11.40 -73.20
CA THR A 224 -1.56 12.87 -73.14
C THR A 224 -2.71 13.48 -72.32
N ALA A 225 -3.64 12.66 -71.80
CA ALA A 225 -4.60 13.10 -70.80
C ALA A 225 -3.96 13.40 -69.44
N ALA A 226 -2.76 12.83 -69.15
CA ALA A 226 -2.02 13.12 -67.94
C ALA A 226 -1.46 14.56 -67.98
N LYS A 227 -1.85 15.38 -67.00
CA LYS A 227 -1.44 16.77 -66.90
C LYS A 227 -0.65 17.02 -65.62
N ASP A 228 0.24 18.01 -65.65
CA ASP A 228 0.82 18.56 -64.43
C ASP A 228 -0.18 19.47 -63.69
N ILE A 229 0.20 19.92 -62.48
CA ILE A 229 -0.64 20.79 -61.65
C ILE A 229 -0.92 22.15 -62.33
N ALA A 230 -0.07 22.57 -63.26
CA ALA A 230 -0.22 23.79 -64.05
C ALA A 230 -1.10 23.57 -65.32
N GLY A 231 -1.59 22.34 -65.52
CA GLY A 231 -2.46 21.96 -66.64
C GLY A 231 -1.73 21.54 -67.92
N ASN A 232 -0.40 21.48 -67.91
CA ASN A 232 0.40 21.07 -69.07
C ASN A 232 0.32 19.55 -69.25
N ALA A 233 -0.12 19.12 -70.43
CA ALA A 233 -0.18 17.69 -70.78
C ALA A 233 1.21 17.13 -71.12
N LEU A 234 1.38 15.81 -70.97
CA LEU A 234 2.48 15.08 -71.63
C LEU A 234 2.48 15.40 -73.13
N SER A 235 3.66 15.63 -73.71
CA SER A 235 3.79 16.01 -75.14
C SER A 235 3.38 14.89 -76.11
N SER A 236 3.45 13.63 -75.67
CA SER A 236 2.99 12.45 -76.43
C SER A 236 2.60 11.32 -75.47
N ASN A 237 1.82 10.35 -75.94
CA ASN A 237 1.57 9.14 -75.17
C ASN A 237 2.90 8.42 -74.89
N TYR A 238 3.12 8.02 -73.65
CA TYR A 238 4.25 7.19 -73.26
C TYR A 238 3.77 5.73 -73.19
N VAL A 239 4.35 4.85 -74.01
CA VAL A 239 3.95 3.45 -74.14
C VAL A 239 5.16 2.55 -73.92
N TRP A 240 5.02 1.54 -73.08
CA TRP A 240 6.04 0.51 -72.85
C TRP A 240 5.36 -0.85 -72.66
N ASN A 241 6.13 -1.92 -72.81
CA ASN A 241 5.63 -3.27 -72.55
C ASN A 241 6.57 -4.05 -71.62
N PHE A 242 6.05 -5.10 -71.00
CA PHE A 242 6.82 -6.08 -70.23
C PHE A 242 6.14 -7.45 -70.30
N THR A 243 6.90 -8.51 -69.99
CA THR A 243 6.42 -9.90 -70.00
C THR A 243 6.50 -10.48 -68.60
N THR A 244 5.37 -10.98 -68.08
CA THR A 244 5.32 -11.69 -66.80
C THR A 244 6.03 -13.04 -66.87
N GLY A 245 6.58 -13.50 -65.75
CA GLY A 245 7.09 -14.86 -65.55
C GLY A 245 6.03 -15.78 -64.94
N THR A 246 6.47 -16.76 -64.16
CA THR A 246 5.60 -17.75 -63.48
C THR A 246 5.58 -17.63 -61.96
N THR A 247 6.35 -16.71 -61.38
CA THR A 247 6.52 -16.56 -59.93
C THR A 247 5.69 -15.40 -59.38
N GLN A 248 5.29 -15.53 -58.12
CA GLN A 248 4.70 -14.47 -57.29
C GLN A 248 5.69 -14.12 -56.19
N ASP A 249 5.64 -12.89 -55.72
CA ASP A 249 6.24 -12.55 -54.44
C ASP A 249 5.36 -13.01 -53.28
N ILE A 250 5.90 -13.92 -52.48
CA ILE A 250 5.24 -14.55 -51.32
C ILE A 250 6.03 -14.28 -50.02
N SER A 251 7.06 -13.44 -50.09
CA SER A 251 7.92 -13.14 -48.95
C SER A 251 7.17 -12.18 -48.02
N ALA A 252 7.09 -12.51 -46.73
CA ALA A 252 6.51 -11.60 -45.76
C ALA A 252 7.55 -10.58 -45.29
N PRO A 253 7.18 -9.31 -45.08
CA PRO A 253 8.11 -8.31 -44.58
C PRO A 253 8.56 -8.65 -43.14
N THR A 254 9.84 -8.41 -42.87
CA THR A 254 10.46 -8.57 -41.54
C THR A 254 11.13 -7.27 -41.09
N VAL A 255 11.37 -7.12 -39.78
CA VAL A 255 12.08 -5.96 -39.23
C VAL A 255 13.57 -6.29 -39.13
N ILE A 256 14.41 -5.50 -39.80
CA ILE A 256 15.87 -5.65 -39.81
C ILE A 256 16.52 -4.88 -38.65
N LEU A 257 16.03 -3.69 -38.35
CA LEU A 257 16.65 -2.78 -37.38
C LEU A 257 15.60 -1.92 -36.68
N THR A 258 15.78 -1.67 -35.39
CA THR A 258 15.01 -0.67 -34.64
C THR A 258 15.91 0.39 -34.03
N ASP A 259 15.38 1.61 -33.89
CA ASP A 259 16.00 2.67 -33.11
C ASP A 259 14.93 3.35 -32.23
N PRO A 260 15.00 3.28 -30.90
CA PRO A 260 16.03 2.60 -30.12
C PRO A 260 16.13 1.09 -30.39
N LEU A 261 17.33 0.55 -30.18
CA LEU A 261 17.53 -0.90 -30.11
C LEU A 261 16.66 -1.47 -28.98
N ASN A 262 16.23 -2.73 -29.13
CA ASN A 262 15.54 -3.43 -28.06
C ASN A 262 16.39 -3.38 -26.78
N ILE A 263 15.73 -3.19 -25.63
CA ILE A 263 16.29 -3.04 -24.27
C ILE A 263 17.30 -1.88 -24.09
N ALA A 264 17.35 -0.90 -25.00
CA ALA A 264 18.23 0.26 -24.84
C ALA A 264 17.86 1.10 -23.61
N THR A 265 18.85 1.60 -22.88
CA THR A 265 18.69 2.51 -21.73
C THR A 265 19.29 3.89 -22.05
N GLY A 266 18.93 4.91 -21.27
CA GLY A 266 19.47 6.27 -21.46
C GLY A 266 18.95 6.97 -22.72
N VAL A 267 17.81 6.54 -23.25
CA VAL A 267 17.23 7.10 -24.47
C VAL A 267 16.74 8.53 -24.22
N VAL A 268 17.20 9.50 -25.00
CA VAL A 268 16.80 10.91 -24.85
C VAL A 268 15.28 11.09 -24.92
N LEU A 269 14.73 12.05 -24.17
CA LEU A 269 13.27 12.22 -24.03
C LEU A 269 12.56 12.63 -25.33
N THR A 270 13.30 13.19 -26.29
CA THR A 270 12.81 13.63 -27.60
C THR A 270 12.89 12.54 -28.67
N LYS A 271 13.22 11.30 -28.28
CA LYS A 271 13.51 10.21 -29.23
C LYS A 271 12.30 9.89 -30.10
N LYS A 272 12.51 9.93 -31.42
CA LYS A 272 11.62 9.29 -32.39
C LYS A 272 11.95 7.81 -32.47
N VAL A 273 10.91 6.98 -32.51
CA VAL A 273 11.04 5.52 -32.51
C VAL A 273 10.90 5.03 -33.94
N SER A 274 11.83 4.21 -34.43
CA SER A 274 11.84 3.78 -35.83
C SER A 274 12.13 2.30 -35.99
N ALA A 275 11.70 1.76 -37.12
CA ALA A 275 11.93 0.39 -37.54
C ALA A 275 12.19 0.34 -39.06
N THR A 276 13.20 -0.41 -39.47
CA THR A 276 13.56 -0.63 -40.87
C THR A 276 13.17 -2.03 -41.29
N PHE A 277 12.44 -2.16 -42.40
CA PHE A 277 11.91 -3.42 -42.92
C PHE A 277 12.85 -4.07 -43.94
N SER A 278 12.64 -5.37 -44.20
CA SER A 278 13.39 -6.14 -45.21
C SER A 278 13.05 -5.79 -46.65
N GLU A 279 11.92 -5.15 -46.87
CA GLU A 279 11.39 -4.82 -48.18
C GLU A 279 10.40 -3.65 -48.09
N ALA A 280 9.97 -3.16 -49.25
CA ALA A 280 9.07 -2.02 -49.33
C ALA A 280 7.65 -2.38 -48.85
N ILE A 281 7.13 -1.58 -47.91
CA ILE A 281 5.81 -1.70 -47.32
C ILE A 281 4.78 -0.88 -48.09
N ASP A 282 3.54 -1.38 -48.19
CA ASP A 282 2.40 -0.56 -48.55
C ASP A 282 2.19 0.50 -47.46
N ALA A 283 2.56 1.74 -47.77
CA ALA A 283 2.52 2.87 -46.86
C ALA A 283 1.13 3.09 -46.24
N SER A 284 0.05 2.69 -46.92
CA SER A 284 -1.32 2.78 -46.37
C SER A 284 -1.56 1.88 -45.17
N THR A 285 -0.74 0.82 -45.02
CA THR A 285 -0.80 -0.11 -43.88
C THR A 285 0.05 0.33 -42.68
N ILE A 286 0.83 1.41 -42.81
CA ILE A 286 1.57 2.03 -41.71
C ILE A 286 0.72 3.16 -41.10
N THR A 287 0.02 2.83 -40.03
CA THR A 287 -0.85 3.75 -39.28
C THR A 287 -0.48 3.74 -37.79
N THR A 288 -1.04 4.66 -37.02
CA THR A 288 -0.91 4.68 -35.55
C THR A 288 -1.56 3.45 -34.89
N ALA A 289 -2.41 2.70 -35.61
CA ALA A 289 -2.96 1.43 -35.13
C ALA A 289 -2.00 0.24 -35.35
N THR A 290 -1.08 0.34 -36.31
CA THR A 290 -0.15 -0.73 -36.67
C THR A 290 1.26 -0.50 -36.17
N PHE A 291 1.64 0.75 -35.88
CA PHE A 291 2.87 1.10 -35.17
C PHE A 291 2.52 1.89 -33.91
N THR A 292 2.52 1.20 -32.77
CA THR A 292 2.13 1.77 -31.47
C THR A 292 3.33 1.94 -30.55
N LEU A 293 3.23 2.90 -29.64
CA LEU A 293 4.14 3.09 -28.51
C LEU A 293 3.31 3.10 -27.23
N MET A 294 3.69 2.30 -26.25
CA MET A 294 2.97 2.15 -24.98
C MET A 294 3.86 2.43 -23.78
N LEU A 295 3.28 3.07 -22.78
CA LEU A 295 3.77 3.14 -21.41
C LEU A 295 2.93 2.18 -20.57
N SER A 296 3.49 1.00 -20.25
CA SER A 296 2.73 -0.09 -19.62
C SER A 296 1.47 -0.45 -20.44
N THR A 297 0.29 -0.02 -20.01
CA THR A 297 -1.00 -0.25 -20.70
C THR A 297 -1.53 1.00 -21.40
N THR A 298 -0.88 2.16 -21.25
CA THR A 298 -1.32 3.43 -21.83
C THR A 298 -0.67 3.64 -23.19
N VAL A 299 -1.49 3.89 -24.21
CA VAL A 299 -0.99 4.28 -25.55
C VAL A 299 -0.43 5.70 -25.48
N ILE A 300 0.76 5.90 -26.05
CA ILE A 300 1.35 7.21 -26.24
C ILE A 300 0.88 7.76 -27.57
N SER A 301 0.30 8.95 -27.56
CA SER A 301 -0.14 9.63 -28.78
C SER A 301 1.06 10.10 -29.60
N GLY A 302 0.97 9.91 -30.91
CA GLY A 302 2.04 10.24 -31.85
C GLY A 302 1.55 10.19 -33.29
N THR A 303 2.43 10.57 -34.21
CA THR A 303 2.23 10.41 -35.65
C THR A 303 3.15 9.31 -36.18
N VAL A 304 2.75 8.67 -37.28
CA VAL A 304 3.59 7.72 -38.01
C VAL A 304 3.92 8.27 -39.38
N SER A 305 5.12 7.96 -39.86
CA SER A 305 5.55 8.24 -41.21
C SER A 305 6.33 7.04 -41.75
N TYR A 306 6.33 6.88 -43.07
CA TYR A 306 7.06 5.82 -43.75
C TYR A 306 7.77 6.39 -44.97
N SER A 307 9.07 6.10 -45.11
CA SER A 307 9.87 6.53 -46.25
C SER A 307 11.01 5.55 -46.51
N GLY A 308 11.26 5.23 -47.78
CA GLY A 308 12.22 4.19 -48.17
C GLY A 308 11.80 2.83 -47.62
N LEU A 309 12.53 2.34 -46.61
CA LEU A 309 12.26 1.09 -45.88
C LEU A 309 11.99 1.32 -44.39
N THR A 310 11.89 2.57 -43.94
CA THR A 310 11.86 2.91 -42.52
C THR A 310 10.52 3.54 -42.14
N ALA A 311 9.84 2.95 -41.16
CA ALA A 311 8.73 3.58 -40.45
C ALA A 311 9.25 4.31 -39.21
N VAL A 312 8.71 5.50 -38.94
CA VAL A 312 9.05 6.33 -37.78
C VAL A 312 7.78 6.76 -37.06
N PHE A 313 7.69 6.41 -35.79
CA PHE A 313 6.74 6.92 -34.82
C PHE A 313 7.33 8.15 -34.12
N THR A 314 6.62 9.28 -34.20
CA THR A 314 7.00 10.54 -33.55
C THR A 314 5.99 10.83 -32.42
N PRO A 315 6.37 10.72 -31.15
CA PRO A 315 5.52 11.10 -30.03
C PRO A 315 5.09 12.58 -30.13
N LEU A 316 3.85 12.91 -29.74
CA LEU A 316 3.35 14.29 -29.72
C LEU A 316 3.98 15.16 -28.62
N SER A 317 4.45 14.51 -27.55
CA SER A 317 5.11 15.14 -26.42
C SER A 317 6.40 14.39 -26.07
N ASN A 318 7.31 15.07 -25.36
CA ASN A 318 8.50 14.43 -24.84
C ASN A 318 8.13 13.25 -23.95
N LEU A 319 8.87 12.16 -24.09
CA LEU A 319 8.73 10.98 -23.26
C LEU A 319 9.10 11.31 -21.80
N LEU A 320 8.49 10.60 -20.86
CA LEU A 320 8.77 10.75 -19.45
C LEU A 320 10.20 10.26 -19.14
N PRO A 321 10.91 10.90 -18.19
CA PRO A 321 12.25 10.47 -17.81
C PRO A 321 12.24 9.15 -17.05
N ASN A 322 13.34 8.39 -17.16
CA ASN A 322 13.54 7.10 -16.49
C ASN A 322 12.33 6.13 -16.61
N THR A 323 11.75 6.06 -17.80
CA THR A 323 10.48 5.37 -18.05
C THR A 323 10.65 4.30 -19.12
N LEU A 324 10.10 3.11 -18.86
CA LEU A 324 10.09 1.99 -19.79
C LEU A 324 8.93 2.13 -20.79
N TYR A 325 9.28 2.12 -22.08
CA TYR A 325 8.32 2.13 -23.19
C TYR A 325 8.40 0.84 -24.00
N THR A 326 7.25 0.43 -24.56
CA THR A 326 7.11 -0.73 -25.44
C THR A 326 6.59 -0.28 -26.79
N ALA A 327 7.36 -0.50 -27.85
CA ALA A 327 6.93 -0.24 -29.22
C ALA A 327 6.48 -1.55 -29.88
N THR A 328 5.43 -1.48 -30.71
CA THR A 328 4.87 -2.64 -31.39
C THR A 328 4.56 -2.31 -32.85
N LEU A 329 5.04 -3.16 -33.75
CA LEU A 329 4.56 -3.27 -35.12
C LEU A 329 3.62 -4.47 -35.23
N THR A 330 2.42 -4.28 -35.75
CA THR A 330 1.43 -5.36 -35.82
C THR A 330 1.55 -6.19 -37.09
N LYS A 331 1.07 -7.44 -37.04
CA LYS A 331 1.02 -8.34 -38.18
C LYS A 331 0.15 -7.86 -39.36
N SER A 332 -0.58 -6.75 -39.21
CA SER A 332 -1.45 -6.20 -40.25
C SER A 332 -0.70 -5.37 -41.28
N ILE A 333 0.57 -5.05 -41.05
CA ILE A 333 1.45 -4.35 -42.00
C ILE A 333 1.74 -5.29 -43.17
N LYS A 334 1.63 -4.77 -44.40
CA LYS A 334 1.81 -5.54 -45.64
C LYS A 334 2.85 -4.93 -46.57
N ASP A 335 3.55 -5.76 -47.31
CA ASP A 335 4.38 -5.32 -48.42
C ASP A 335 3.52 -4.82 -49.62
N LEU A 336 4.19 -4.35 -50.67
CA LEU A 336 3.54 -3.95 -51.93
C LEU A 336 2.88 -5.12 -52.70
N ALA A 337 3.27 -6.35 -52.42
CA ALA A 337 2.70 -7.57 -52.99
C ALA A 337 1.44 -8.05 -52.22
N GLY A 338 1.14 -7.43 -51.07
CA GLY A 338 0.01 -7.75 -50.19
C GLY A 338 0.33 -8.79 -49.10
N ASN A 339 1.58 -9.25 -48.97
CA ASN A 339 1.98 -10.21 -47.94
C ASN A 339 2.08 -9.50 -46.58
N ALA A 340 1.41 -10.06 -45.58
CA ALA A 340 1.40 -9.51 -44.22
C ALA A 340 2.60 -9.99 -43.41
N MET A 341 3.07 -9.17 -42.46
CA MET A 341 4.07 -9.60 -41.47
C MET A 341 3.63 -10.90 -40.76
N ALA A 342 4.55 -11.84 -40.55
CA ALA A 342 4.24 -13.15 -39.98
C ALA A 342 3.73 -13.08 -38.52
N SER A 343 4.25 -12.12 -37.73
CA SER A 343 3.88 -11.89 -36.34
C SER A 343 4.02 -10.41 -35.98
N ASN A 344 3.44 -10.01 -34.85
CA ASN A 344 3.77 -8.70 -34.28
C ASN A 344 5.27 -8.67 -33.93
N TYR A 345 5.90 -7.52 -34.12
CA TYR A 345 7.27 -7.27 -33.69
C TYR A 345 7.24 -6.28 -32.52
N VAL A 346 7.76 -6.70 -31.36
CA VAL A 346 7.68 -5.94 -30.10
C VAL A 346 9.08 -5.71 -29.56
N TRP A 347 9.39 -4.48 -29.16
CA TRP A 347 10.65 -4.14 -28.49
C TRP A 347 10.44 -3.08 -27.42
N THR A 348 11.36 -3.01 -26.47
CA THR A 348 11.30 -2.06 -25.36
C THR A 348 12.52 -1.16 -25.28
N PHE A 349 12.41 -0.02 -24.61
CA PHE A 349 13.54 0.85 -24.27
C PHE A 349 13.21 1.71 -23.04
N THR A 350 14.24 2.20 -22.34
CA THR A 350 14.13 3.06 -21.16
C THR A 350 14.75 4.42 -21.44
N THR A 351 13.99 5.48 -21.16
CA THR A 351 14.45 6.87 -21.33
C THR A 351 15.49 7.28 -20.30
N SER A 352 16.30 8.29 -20.63
CA SER A 352 17.27 8.91 -19.72
C SER A 352 16.56 9.52 -18.51
N ALA A 353 17.22 9.50 -17.35
CA ALA A 353 16.78 10.26 -16.20
C ALA A 353 16.95 11.78 -16.47
N MET A 354 16.12 12.60 -15.83
CA MET A 354 16.31 14.05 -15.78
C MET A 354 17.00 14.40 -14.45
N PRO A 355 18.08 15.21 -14.46
CA PRO A 355 18.76 15.57 -13.23
C PRO A 355 17.95 16.59 -12.41
N TYR A 356 17.81 16.35 -11.11
CA TYR A 356 17.29 17.29 -10.12
C TYR A 356 18.42 17.81 -9.22
N THR A 357 18.30 19.05 -8.77
CA THR A 357 19.31 19.70 -7.94
C THR A 357 18.93 19.70 -6.46
N VAL A 358 19.88 19.39 -5.59
CA VAL A 358 19.81 19.61 -4.14
C VAL A 358 20.72 20.78 -3.78
N SER A 359 20.13 21.88 -3.36
CA SER A 359 20.86 23.05 -2.86
C SER A 359 20.90 23.00 -1.33
N LEU A 360 22.07 23.27 -0.74
CA LEU A 360 22.27 23.26 0.70
C LEU A 360 22.69 24.65 1.19
N SER A 361 22.23 25.03 2.37
CA SER A 361 22.70 26.24 3.07
C SER A 361 22.76 26.01 4.58
N SER A 362 23.40 26.93 5.30
CA SER A 362 23.56 26.88 6.76
C SER A 362 22.98 28.14 7.40
N SER A 363 22.27 28.00 8.51
CA SER A 363 21.61 29.10 9.22
C SER A 363 21.89 29.02 10.73
N PRO A 364 22.63 29.97 11.34
CA PRO A 364 23.38 31.02 10.67
C PRO A 364 24.53 30.42 9.82
N ALA A 365 24.96 31.16 8.79
CA ALA A 365 26.01 30.69 7.87
C ALA A 365 27.35 30.40 8.57
N VAL A 366 27.66 31.12 9.65
CA VAL A 366 28.85 30.88 10.49
C VAL A 366 28.74 29.62 11.36
N GLY A 367 27.55 29.03 11.47
CA GLY A 367 27.25 27.96 12.42
C GLY A 367 27.77 26.58 12.04
N GLY A 368 28.10 26.34 10.78
CA GLY A 368 28.62 25.07 10.31
C GLY A 368 28.70 24.96 8.80
N THR A 369 29.11 23.80 8.31
CA THR A 369 29.20 23.47 6.88
C THR A 369 28.21 22.37 6.51
N THR A 370 27.80 22.34 5.24
CA THR A 370 26.93 21.31 4.68
C THR A 370 27.61 20.61 3.51
N ASN A 371 27.31 19.33 3.29
CA ASN A 371 27.86 18.52 2.20
C ASN A 371 26.81 17.56 1.62
N GLY A 372 27.02 17.08 0.39
CA GLY A 372 26.11 16.15 -0.30
C GLY A 372 25.06 16.80 -1.22
N GLY A 373 25.17 18.10 -1.48
CA GLY A 373 24.37 18.80 -2.50
C GLY A 373 24.91 18.59 -3.91
N GLY A 374 24.12 18.95 -4.93
CA GLY A 374 24.51 18.78 -6.34
C GLY A 374 23.36 18.36 -7.26
N ALA A 375 23.68 17.96 -8.48
CA ALA A 375 22.73 17.42 -9.45
C ALA A 375 22.72 15.88 -9.39
N PHE A 376 21.52 15.31 -9.33
CA PHE A 376 21.31 13.87 -9.20
C PHE A 376 20.21 13.41 -10.15
N ASP A 377 20.36 12.23 -10.74
CA ASP A 377 19.33 11.65 -11.59
C ASP A 377 18.05 11.38 -10.79
N SER A 378 16.90 11.73 -11.36
CA SER A 378 15.58 11.42 -10.80
C SER A 378 15.47 9.96 -10.35
N GLY A 379 15.01 9.75 -9.11
CA GLY A 379 14.90 8.44 -8.46
C GLY A 379 16.16 7.97 -7.71
N SER A 380 17.26 8.72 -7.77
CA SER A 380 18.49 8.40 -7.02
C SER A 380 18.31 8.61 -5.51
N SER A 381 19.02 7.79 -4.71
CA SER A 381 19.16 8.02 -3.27
C SER A 381 20.26 9.05 -3.02
N VAL A 382 19.93 10.14 -2.31
CA VAL A 382 20.84 11.25 -1.97
C VAL A 382 21.02 11.31 -0.46
N THR A 383 22.23 11.57 0.01
CA THR A 383 22.54 11.77 1.43
C THR A 383 23.26 13.10 1.63
N VAL A 384 22.74 13.91 2.56
CA VAL A 384 23.28 15.23 2.91
C VAL A 384 23.73 15.23 4.37
N THR A 385 24.82 15.94 4.68
CA THR A 385 25.41 15.97 6.02
C THR A 385 25.72 17.40 6.48
N ALA A 386 25.52 17.68 7.77
CA ALA A 386 25.83 18.95 8.41
C ALA A 386 26.88 18.78 9.51
N SER A 387 27.88 19.67 9.53
CA SER A 387 28.98 19.68 10.51
C SER A 387 29.05 21.04 11.21
N PRO A 388 28.80 21.13 12.53
CA PRO A 388 28.87 22.39 13.27
C PRO A 388 30.30 22.95 13.34
N ASN A 389 30.43 24.27 13.29
CA ASN A 389 31.68 24.97 13.59
C ASN A 389 31.88 25.11 15.10
N THR A 390 33.13 25.34 15.53
CA THR A 390 33.45 25.64 16.94
C THR A 390 32.59 26.77 17.47
N GLY A 391 31.98 26.59 18.64
CA GLY A 391 31.05 27.58 19.18
C GLY A 391 29.62 27.45 18.63
N TYR A 392 29.27 26.36 17.95
CA TYR A 392 27.90 26.08 17.46
C TYR A 392 27.52 24.60 17.60
N THR A 393 26.22 24.30 17.63
CA THR A 393 25.66 22.94 17.57
C THR A 393 24.62 22.83 16.45
N PHE A 394 24.52 21.67 15.80
CA PHE A 394 23.49 21.39 14.78
C PHE A 394 22.15 21.08 15.46
N SER A 395 21.07 21.63 14.92
CA SER A 395 19.71 21.45 15.43
C SER A 395 18.87 20.55 14.53
N ASN A 396 18.73 20.88 13.23
CA ASN A 396 17.88 20.16 12.29
C ASN A 396 18.11 20.61 10.83
N TRP A 397 17.58 19.83 9.89
CA TRP A 397 17.39 20.21 8.50
C TRP A 397 15.96 20.72 8.27
N THR A 398 15.81 21.85 7.58
CA THR A 398 14.51 22.35 7.13
C THR A 398 14.43 22.49 5.61
N GLU A 399 13.21 22.33 5.08
CA GLU A 399 12.84 22.65 3.69
C GLU A 399 11.59 23.52 3.74
N ASN A 400 11.61 24.70 3.11
CA ASN A 400 10.52 25.68 3.17
C ASN A 400 10.07 26.02 4.61
N GLY A 401 11.00 26.01 5.58
CA GLY A 401 10.73 26.26 7.00
C GLY A 401 10.17 25.08 7.79
N ILE A 402 9.90 23.93 7.14
CA ILE A 402 9.43 22.71 7.79
C ILE A 402 10.60 21.79 8.09
N ILE A 403 10.63 21.20 9.29
CA ILE A 403 11.67 20.25 9.68
C ILE A 403 11.49 18.94 8.88
N VAL A 404 12.52 18.55 8.15
CA VAL A 404 12.55 17.31 7.35
C VAL A 404 13.45 16.23 7.97
N SER A 405 14.37 16.63 8.86
CA SER A 405 15.21 15.70 9.62
C SER A 405 15.84 16.40 10.83
N THR A 406 15.93 15.71 11.97
CA THR A 406 16.72 16.14 13.15
C THR A 406 18.10 15.50 13.21
N ASN A 407 18.39 14.53 12.32
CA ASN A 407 19.70 13.91 12.22
C ASN A 407 20.62 14.76 11.34
N SER A 408 21.87 14.97 11.76
CA SER A 408 22.87 15.71 11.00
C SER A 408 23.19 15.07 9.65
N SER A 409 22.98 13.76 9.52
CA SER A 409 22.97 13.02 8.25
C SER A 409 21.55 12.67 7.83
N TYR A 410 21.12 13.07 6.63
CA TYR A 410 19.77 12.88 6.10
C TYR A 410 19.80 12.25 4.71
N GLN A 411 19.14 11.09 4.53
CA GLN A 411 19.03 10.36 3.26
C GLN A 411 17.60 10.39 2.73
N PHE A 412 17.43 10.59 1.41
CA PHE A 412 16.12 10.61 0.74
C PHE A 412 16.23 10.23 -0.75
N THR A 413 15.11 9.89 -1.40
CA THR A 413 15.03 9.70 -2.85
C THR A 413 14.65 11.01 -3.54
N ILE A 414 15.39 11.40 -4.58
CA ILE A 414 15.17 12.68 -5.26
C ILE A 414 14.17 12.56 -6.42
N ASN A 415 13.00 13.18 -6.26
CA ASN A 415 11.93 13.21 -7.29
C ASN A 415 11.62 14.65 -7.77
N GLY A 416 12.43 15.62 -7.36
CA GLY A 416 12.31 17.03 -7.68
C GLY A 416 13.48 17.84 -7.09
N ASN A 417 13.60 19.11 -7.49
CA ASN A 417 14.60 20.01 -6.92
C ASN A 417 14.30 20.27 -5.44
N ARG A 418 15.33 20.27 -4.59
CA ARG A 418 15.22 20.48 -3.14
C ARG A 418 16.16 21.55 -2.64
N ASN A 419 15.71 22.33 -1.66
CA ASN A 419 16.48 23.37 -0.99
C ASN A 419 16.47 23.11 0.52
N LEU A 420 17.59 22.61 1.05
CA LEU A 420 17.69 22.21 2.46
C LEU A 420 18.58 23.17 3.25
N ILE A 421 18.11 23.56 4.43
CA ILE A 421 18.83 24.45 5.33
C ILE A 421 19.24 23.66 6.58
N ALA A 422 20.54 23.60 6.87
CA ALA A 422 21.05 23.10 8.15
C ALA A 422 21.00 24.23 9.19
N ASN A 423 20.21 24.05 10.25
CA ASN A 423 20.05 25.03 11.30
C ASN A 423 21.02 24.76 12.45
N PHE A 424 21.76 25.78 12.87
CA PHE A 424 22.77 25.77 13.92
C PHE A 424 22.45 26.81 15.00
N MET A 425 22.95 26.60 16.21
CA MET A 425 22.78 27.54 17.34
C MET A 425 24.10 27.76 18.09
N VAL A 426 24.31 28.96 18.62
CA VAL A 426 25.56 29.35 19.32
C VAL A 426 25.77 28.50 20.57
N ALA A 427 26.94 27.88 20.69
CA ALA A 427 27.45 27.27 21.91
C ALA A 427 28.04 28.37 22.81
N SER A 428 27.61 28.40 24.07
CA SER A 428 27.83 29.53 25.00
C SER A 428 29.28 29.63 25.52
N ALA A 429 29.76 30.84 25.88
CA ALA A 429 31.08 31.08 26.49
C ALA A 429 31.24 30.29 27.80
N GLN A 430 32.40 29.68 28.11
CA GLN A 430 32.56 28.83 29.30
C GLN A 430 33.46 29.46 30.39
N TYR A 431 33.08 29.33 31.66
CA TYR A 431 33.86 29.68 32.86
C TYR A 431 34.16 28.43 33.70
N SER A 432 35.26 28.45 34.43
CA SER A 432 35.78 27.31 35.18
C SER A 432 35.51 27.39 36.69
N ILE A 433 35.13 26.27 37.29
CA ILE A 433 35.04 26.10 38.74
C ILE A 433 36.10 25.09 39.19
N THR A 434 36.99 25.55 40.06
CA THR A 434 38.01 24.71 40.71
C THR A 434 37.58 24.39 42.15
N LEU A 435 37.65 23.12 42.55
CA LEU A 435 37.20 22.65 43.88
C LEU A 435 38.34 21.98 44.66
N SER A 436 38.29 22.06 45.99
CA SER A 436 39.18 21.32 46.89
C SER A 436 38.52 21.00 48.24
N SER A 437 39.06 20.02 48.98
CA SER A 437 38.57 19.57 50.29
C SER A 437 39.55 19.90 51.41
N ASN A 438 39.05 20.32 52.58
CA ASN A 438 39.84 20.63 53.77
C ASN A 438 39.21 20.06 55.06
N PRO A 439 39.86 19.11 55.76
CA PRO A 439 41.06 18.38 55.33
C PRO A 439 40.77 17.55 54.09
N LEU A 440 41.81 17.23 53.30
CA LEU A 440 41.67 16.46 52.06
C LEU A 440 41.01 15.09 52.28
N VAL A 441 41.29 14.45 53.43
CA VAL A 441 40.68 13.18 53.82
C VAL A 441 39.21 13.31 54.24
N GLY A 442 38.73 14.52 54.50
CA GLY A 442 37.41 14.79 55.08
C GLY A 442 36.24 14.63 54.12
N GLY A 443 36.49 14.64 52.81
CA GLY A 443 35.44 14.47 51.81
C GLY A 443 35.90 14.71 50.39
N THR A 444 34.99 14.50 49.46
CA THR A 444 35.18 14.78 48.03
C THR A 444 34.32 15.95 47.61
N THR A 445 34.74 16.62 46.55
CA THR A 445 34.01 17.73 45.94
C THR A 445 33.72 17.44 44.48
N SER A 446 32.51 17.74 44.01
CA SER A 446 32.07 17.54 42.62
C SER A 446 31.28 18.76 42.11
N GLY A 447 31.12 18.86 40.78
CA GLY A 447 30.47 20.01 40.15
C GLY A 447 31.45 21.13 39.72
N GLY A 448 32.75 20.85 39.77
CA GLY A 448 33.78 21.67 39.13
C GLY A 448 33.89 21.39 37.63
N GLY A 449 34.65 22.20 36.91
CA GLY A 449 34.83 22.09 35.45
C GLY A 449 34.42 23.35 34.70
N ALA A 450 34.36 23.26 33.36
CA ALA A 450 33.99 24.36 32.48
C ALA A 450 32.48 24.35 32.21
N PHE A 451 31.83 25.50 32.41
CA PHE A 451 30.39 25.66 32.28
C PHE A 451 30.06 26.91 31.48
N ASN A 452 29.02 26.83 30.66
CA ASN A 452 28.50 27.95 29.91
C ASN A 452 28.12 29.13 30.86
N SER A 453 28.53 30.35 30.54
CA SER A 453 28.20 31.60 31.23
C SER A 453 26.69 31.74 31.39
N GLY A 454 26.24 32.11 32.59
CA GLY A 454 24.83 32.19 32.94
C GLY A 454 24.21 30.85 33.32
N SER A 455 24.95 29.73 33.25
CA SER A 455 24.46 28.45 33.75
C SER A 455 24.32 28.49 35.27
N SER A 456 23.22 27.94 35.76
CA SER A 456 23.10 27.59 37.18
C SER A 456 23.96 26.36 37.44
N VAL A 457 25.06 26.54 38.18
CA VAL A 457 25.98 25.46 38.55
C VAL A 457 25.78 25.12 40.01
N THR A 458 25.75 23.83 40.32
CA THR A 458 25.71 23.33 41.70
C THR A 458 27.00 22.58 41.97
N VAL A 459 27.72 23.02 43.00
CA VAL A 459 28.87 22.29 43.54
C VAL A 459 28.43 21.50 44.77
N THR A 460 28.95 20.30 44.91
CA THR A 460 28.55 19.35 45.97
C THR A 460 29.77 18.91 46.74
N ALA A 461 29.68 19.01 48.06
CA ALA A 461 30.64 18.46 48.99
C ALA A 461 30.04 17.18 49.59
N ALA A 462 30.71 16.06 49.37
CA ALA A 462 30.34 14.77 49.93
C ALA A 462 31.36 14.40 51.02
N PRO A 463 30.99 14.46 52.31
CA PRO A 463 31.87 14.03 53.38
C PRO A 463 32.28 12.56 53.21
N ASN A 464 33.55 12.27 53.48
CA ASN A 464 34.02 10.89 53.58
C ASN A 464 33.54 10.29 54.91
N ALA A 465 33.53 8.96 54.99
CA ALA A 465 33.14 8.25 56.20
C ALA A 465 33.93 8.74 57.42
N GLY A 466 33.21 9.06 58.51
CA GLY A 466 33.82 9.63 59.71
C GLY A 466 34.00 11.15 59.68
N TYR A 467 33.45 11.86 58.69
CA TYR A 467 33.42 13.31 58.61
C TYR A 467 32.02 13.86 58.27
N THR A 468 31.70 15.06 58.71
CA THR A 468 30.55 15.87 58.29
C THR A 468 31.03 17.13 57.59
N PHE A 469 30.29 17.58 56.59
CA PHE A 469 30.54 18.84 55.91
C PHE A 469 30.15 19.99 56.84
N SER A 470 31.02 20.99 56.92
CA SER A 470 30.79 22.20 57.71
C SER A 470 30.34 23.37 56.82
N ASN A 471 31.12 23.72 55.78
CA ASN A 471 30.82 24.87 54.92
C ASN A 471 31.71 24.91 53.65
N TRP A 472 31.30 25.70 52.66
CA TRP A 472 32.08 26.11 51.50
C TRP A 472 32.72 27.48 51.75
N THR A 473 33.98 27.63 51.37
CA THR A 473 34.71 28.90 51.43
C THR A 473 35.30 29.29 50.08
N GLU A 474 35.35 30.59 49.82
CA GLU A 474 36.05 31.21 48.68
C GLU A 474 36.94 32.31 49.26
N ASN A 475 38.24 32.28 48.98
CA ASN A 475 39.23 33.20 49.57
C ASN A 475 39.16 33.29 51.12
N GLY A 476 38.84 32.16 51.78
CA GLY A 476 38.70 32.07 53.23
C GLY A 476 37.38 32.61 53.80
N ILE A 477 36.48 33.15 52.98
CA ILE A 477 35.15 33.62 53.39
C ILE A 477 34.11 32.53 53.15
N ILE A 478 33.23 32.29 54.12
CA ILE A 478 32.12 31.33 53.98
C ILE A 478 31.14 31.87 52.94
N VAL A 479 30.97 31.11 51.85
CA VAL A 479 30.03 31.43 50.76
C VAL A 479 28.76 30.58 50.82
N SER A 480 28.78 29.46 51.53
CA SER A 480 27.62 28.61 51.76
C SER A 480 27.86 27.65 52.92
N THR A 481 26.86 27.43 53.77
CA THR A 481 26.86 26.33 54.76
C THR A 481 26.15 25.08 54.23
N ASN A 482 25.58 25.14 53.02
CA ASN A 482 24.91 24.01 52.38
C ASN A 482 25.92 23.19 51.57
N ALA A 483 25.96 21.87 51.79
CA ALA A 483 26.84 20.95 51.07
C ALA A 483 26.63 21.01 49.55
N ASN A 484 25.40 21.27 49.12
CA ASN A 484 25.06 21.64 47.74
C ASN A 484 24.94 23.16 47.65
N TYR A 485 25.89 23.79 46.98
CA TYR A 485 25.90 25.23 46.77
C TYR A 485 25.63 25.53 45.30
N GLN A 486 24.44 26.08 45.02
CA GLN A 486 24.03 26.49 43.68
C GLN A 486 24.24 27.99 43.49
N PHE A 487 24.80 28.37 42.35
CA PHE A 487 24.99 29.76 41.95
C PHE A 487 25.01 29.87 40.42
N THR A 488 24.79 31.09 39.91
CA THR A 488 24.95 31.36 38.48
C THR A 488 26.42 31.67 38.19
N ILE A 489 27.03 30.94 37.27
CA ILE A 489 28.43 31.18 36.90
C ILE A 489 28.54 32.31 35.88
N VAL A 490 29.24 33.37 36.25
CA VAL A 490 29.49 34.54 35.38
C VAL A 490 30.98 34.90 35.29
N GLN A 491 31.84 34.14 35.98
CA GLN A 491 33.30 34.25 36.01
C GLN A 491 33.90 32.96 36.61
N ASP A 492 35.22 32.80 36.54
CA ASP A 492 35.94 31.69 37.18
C ASP A 492 35.81 31.74 38.72
N ARG A 493 35.71 30.57 39.37
CA ARG A 493 35.60 30.46 40.84
C ARG A 493 36.48 29.35 41.41
N THR A 494 36.96 29.53 42.64
CA THR A 494 37.70 28.53 43.40
C THR A 494 37.06 28.31 44.76
N LEU A 495 36.53 27.12 45.03
CA LEU A 495 35.76 26.82 46.23
C LEU A 495 36.40 25.68 47.05
N ILE A 496 36.44 25.84 48.37
CA ILE A 496 36.99 24.87 49.32
C ILE A 496 35.86 24.33 50.20
N ALA A 497 35.65 23.01 50.21
CA ALA A 497 34.73 22.33 51.12
C ALA A 497 35.43 21.98 52.44
N ASN A 498 34.93 22.51 53.55
CA ASN A 498 35.46 22.26 54.88
C ASN A 498 34.70 21.12 55.58
N PHE A 499 35.41 20.16 56.17
CA PHE A 499 34.88 18.98 56.85
C PHE A 499 35.39 18.86 58.29
N ILE A 500 34.55 18.34 59.19
CA ILE A 500 34.86 18.04 60.60
C ILE A 500 34.56 16.55 60.90
N THR A 501 35.06 15.93 61.96
CA THR A 501 34.83 14.49 62.22
C THR A 501 33.38 14.17 62.63
N ALA A 502 32.76 13.16 62.02
CA ALA A 502 31.40 12.67 62.30
C ALA A 502 31.35 11.68 63.46
N SER A 503 30.38 11.84 64.36
CA SER A 503 29.97 10.82 65.33
C SER A 503 29.36 9.60 64.63
N ALA A 504 29.69 8.38 65.07
CA ALA A 504 29.18 7.14 64.46
C ALA A 504 27.64 7.10 64.47
N GLN A 505 27.02 6.83 63.32
CA GLN A 505 25.58 6.66 63.15
C GLN A 505 25.24 5.22 62.79
N TYR A 506 24.12 4.72 63.31
CA TYR A 506 23.59 3.40 63.04
C TYR A 506 22.16 3.49 62.51
N SER A 507 21.76 2.58 61.63
CA SER A 507 20.44 2.56 61.00
C SER A 507 19.51 1.50 61.59
N ILE A 508 18.22 1.82 61.69
CA ILE A 508 17.13 0.90 62.02
C ILE A 508 16.21 0.80 60.81
N THR A 509 16.10 -0.40 60.24
CA THR A 509 15.20 -0.70 59.12
C THR A 509 14.02 -1.52 59.64
N LEU A 510 12.80 -1.09 59.33
CA LEU A 510 11.55 -1.74 59.77
C LEU A 510 10.79 -2.35 58.59
N SER A 511 10.06 -3.44 58.82
CA SER A 511 9.12 -4.01 57.85
C SER A 511 7.98 -4.75 58.55
N SER A 512 6.88 -4.97 57.84
CA SER A 512 5.71 -5.74 58.31
C SER A 512 5.62 -7.08 57.59
N ASN A 513 5.28 -8.14 58.31
CA ASN A 513 5.11 -9.48 57.76
C ASN A 513 3.83 -10.15 58.31
N PRO A 514 2.78 -10.38 57.50
CA PRO A 514 2.65 -9.91 56.12
C PRO A 514 2.55 -8.37 56.07
N LEU A 515 2.87 -7.80 54.90
CA LEU A 515 2.85 -6.34 54.69
C LEU A 515 1.46 -5.73 54.97
N VAL A 516 0.40 -6.45 54.61
CA VAL A 516 -0.99 -6.06 54.86
C VAL A 516 -1.41 -6.15 56.33
N GLY A 517 -0.59 -6.79 57.18
CA GLY A 517 -0.96 -7.12 58.55
C GLY A 517 -0.88 -5.96 59.54
N GLY A 518 -0.14 -4.90 59.20
CA GLY A 518 -0.02 -3.72 60.04
C GLY A 518 1.06 -2.77 59.56
N THR A 519 1.19 -1.64 60.24
CA THR A 519 2.18 -0.59 59.95
C THR A 519 3.27 -0.57 61.01
N THR A 520 4.45 -0.06 60.64
CA THR A 520 5.60 0.11 61.54
C THR A 520 6.10 1.55 61.52
N SER A 521 6.60 2.06 62.65
CA SER A 521 7.19 3.40 62.78
C SER A 521 8.37 3.42 63.77
N GLY A 522 9.20 4.46 63.71
CA GLY A 522 10.38 4.62 64.58
C GLY A 522 11.73 4.17 64.00
N GLY A 523 11.78 3.81 62.71
CA GLY A 523 13.03 3.52 61.97
C GLY A 523 13.75 4.78 61.50
N GLY A 524 15.01 4.66 61.07
CA GLY A 524 15.82 5.80 60.63
C GLY A 524 17.31 5.64 60.95
N SER A 525 18.09 6.71 60.77
CA SER A 525 19.50 6.78 61.17
C SER A 525 19.66 7.59 62.44
N PHE A 526 20.40 7.07 63.40
CA PHE A 526 20.55 7.63 64.74
C PHE A 526 22.02 7.63 65.15
N ASN A 527 22.43 8.61 65.94
CA ASN A 527 23.77 8.62 66.52
C ASN A 527 23.92 7.43 67.50
N SER A 528 25.07 6.75 67.45
CA SER A 528 25.44 5.69 68.38
C SER A 528 25.19 6.10 69.84
N GLY A 529 24.53 5.24 70.61
CA GLY A 529 24.17 5.48 72.01
C GLY A 529 22.82 6.17 72.22
N THR A 530 22.10 6.52 71.15
CA THR A 530 20.75 7.09 71.24
C THR A 530 19.71 6.03 71.64
N LEU A 531 18.78 6.36 72.52
CA LEU A 531 17.63 5.52 72.84
C LEU A 531 16.56 5.67 71.74
N VAL A 532 16.15 4.56 71.12
CA VAL A 532 15.17 4.56 70.01
C VAL A 532 13.99 3.65 70.36
N THR A 533 12.78 4.07 70.01
CA THR A 533 11.54 3.29 70.15
C THR A 533 10.95 3.00 68.78
N VAL A 534 10.64 1.74 68.51
CA VAL A 534 9.92 1.29 67.31
C VAL A 534 8.52 0.79 67.68
N THR A 535 7.53 1.03 66.83
CA THR A 535 6.12 0.75 67.10
C THR A 535 5.48 -0.04 65.95
N ALA A 536 4.73 -1.08 66.28
CA ALA A 536 3.92 -1.88 65.34
C ALA A 536 2.44 -1.71 65.64
N THR A 537 1.66 -1.37 64.61
CA THR A 537 0.20 -1.16 64.73
C THR A 537 -0.53 -2.14 63.80
N PRO A 538 -1.26 -3.15 64.33
CA PRO A 538 -2.01 -4.09 63.51
C PRO A 538 -3.12 -3.40 62.70
N ASN A 539 -3.30 -3.85 61.47
CA ASN A 539 -4.47 -3.49 60.67
C ASN A 539 -5.70 -4.30 61.13
N ALA A 540 -6.91 -3.82 60.80
CA ALA A 540 -8.13 -4.56 61.11
C ALA A 540 -8.09 -5.98 60.54
N GLY A 541 -8.48 -6.97 61.35
CA GLY A 541 -8.38 -8.38 60.97
C GLY A 541 -6.97 -8.97 61.07
N TYR A 542 -6.05 -8.32 61.79
CA TYR A 542 -4.73 -8.84 62.13
C TYR A 542 -4.38 -8.57 63.59
N THR A 543 -3.52 -9.41 64.16
CA THR A 543 -2.94 -9.23 65.50
C THR A 543 -1.42 -9.22 65.40
N PHE A 544 -0.77 -8.31 66.14
CA PHE A 544 0.70 -8.31 66.25
C PHE A 544 1.13 -9.50 67.10
N THR A 545 2.22 -10.14 66.69
CA THR A 545 2.80 -11.31 67.37
C THR A 545 4.17 -11.01 67.96
N SER A 546 5.09 -10.46 67.17
CA SER A 546 6.45 -10.15 67.63
C SER A 546 7.23 -9.25 66.67
N TRP A 547 8.22 -8.55 67.20
CA TRP A 547 9.35 -8.03 66.46
C TRP A 547 10.42 -9.11 66.34
N THR A 548 10.93 -9.35 65.12
CA THR A 548 12.06 -10.26 64.89
C THR A 548 13.24 -9.55 64.26
N GLU A 549 14.45 -9.89 64.70
CA GLU A 549 15.70 -9.55 64.05
C GLU A 549 16.26 -10.84 63.41
N GLY A 550 16.12 -10.97 62.09
CA GLY A 550 16.31 -12.25 61.41
C GLY A 550 15.27 -13.30 61.85
N ILE A 551 15.75 -14.45 62.34
CA ILE A 551 14.89 -15.53 62.88
C ILE A 551 14.65 -15.43 64.39
N THR A 552 15.29 -14.48 65.06
CA THR A 552 15.20 -14.33 66.52
C THR A 552 14.14 -13.32 66.90
N ILE A 553 13.36 -13.61 67.95
CA ILE A 553 12.39 -12.66 68.51
C ILE A 553 13.16 -11.59 69.29
N ALA A 554 13.11 -10.35 68.80
CA ALA A 554 13.71 -9.20 69.45
C ALA A 554 12.81 -8.63 70.56
N SER A 555 11.48 -8.69 70.36
CA SER A 555 10.49 -8.25 71.36
C SER A 555 9.12 -8.82 71.05
N SER A 556 8.35 -9.20 72.08
CA SER A 556 6.92 -9.50 71.97
C SER A 556 6.03 -8.28 72.20
N ASN A 557 6.61 -7.13 72.55
CA ASN A 557 5.87 -5.88 72.77
C ASN A 557 5.79 -5.07 71.47
N ALA A 558 4.58 -4.66 71.10
CA ALA A 558 4.35 -3.84 69.90
C ALA A 558 5.16 -2.54 69.90
N ASN A 559 5.36 -1.93 71.08
CA ASN A 559 6.31 -0.86 71.30
C ASN A 559 7.61 -1.43 71.88
N TYR A 560 8.73 -1.25 71.17
CA TYR A 560 10.03 -1.79 71.54
C TYR A 560 11.08 -0.69 71.59
N THR A 561 11.61 -0.43 72.79
CA THR A 561 12.64 0.60 73.04
C THR A 561 13.99 -0.05 73.34
N PHE A 562 15.07 0.44 72.71
CA PHE A 562 16.43 -0.05 72.90
C PHE A 562 17.47 1.05 72.63
N THR A 563 18.70 0.85 73.12
CA THR A 563 19.83 1.74 72.78
C THR A 563 20.48 1.28 71.49
N ILE A 564 20.68 2.18 70.53
CA ILE A 564 21.29 1.83 69.25
C ILE A 564 22.82 1.82 69.36
N THR A 565 23.41 0.63 69.26
CA THR A 565 24.88 0.42 69.29
C THR A 565 25.40 -0.25 68.02
N GLY A 566 24.51 -0.50 67.05
CA GLY A 566 24.78 -1.11 65.75
C GLY A 566 23.55 -1.01 64.85
N ASN A 567 23.71 -1.31 63.57
CA ASN A 567 22.59 -1.35 62.62
C ASN A 567 21.61 -2.47 63.00
N LYS A 568 20.31 -2.22 62.88
CA LYS A 568 19.24 -3.19 63.16
C LYS A 568 18.26 -3.34 62.03
N ILE A 569 17.78 -4.56 61.83
CA ILE A 569 16.68 -4.88 60.91
C ILE A 569 15.60 -5.58 61.72
N LEU A 570 14.46 -4.91 61.91
CA LEU A 570 13.35 -5.42 62.70
C LEU A 570 12.12 -5.65 61.83
N VAL A 571 11.51 -6.82 61.96
CA VAL A 571 10.28 -7.20 61.25
C VAL A 571 9.15 -7.32 62.26
N ALA A 572 8.07 -6.56 62.09
CA ALA A 572 6.84 -6.72 62.83
C ALA A 572 6.00 -7.84 62.21
N ASN A 573 5.82 -8.92 62.95
CA ASN A 573 5.06 -10.08 62.50
C ASN A 573 3.61 -9.97 62.95
N PHE A 574 2.69 -10.16 62.01
CA PHE A 574 1.25 -10.12 62.21
C PHE A 574 0.60 -11.44 61.77
N THR A 575 -0.49 -11.80 62.41
CA THR A 575 -1.31 -12.95 62.02
C THR A 575 -2.73 -12.51 61.69
N ALA A 576 -3.26 -12.95 60.55
CA ALA A 576 -4.63 -12.65 60.16
C ALA A 576 -5.62 -13.27 61.16
N SER A 577 -6.58 -12.47 61.62
CA SER A 577 -7.63 -12.79 62.57
C SER A 577 -9.04 -12.70 61.93
N GLY A 578 -9.15 -13.05 60.64
CA GLY A 578 -10.43 -13.09 59.90
C GLY A 578 -11.32 -14.30 60.28
N PRO A 579 -12.63 -14.26 59.97
CA PRO A 579 -13.55 -15.36 60.26
C PRO A 579 -13.12 -16.67 59.57
N SER A 580 -13.08 -17.79 60.30
CA SER A 580 -12.56 -19.07 59.77
C SER A 580 -13.59 -19.95 59.04
N GLY A 581 -14.88 -19.65 59.19
CA GLY A 581 -15.95 -20.56 58.73
C GLY A 581 -15.97 -21.87 59.55
N PRO A 582 -16.74 -22.89 59.10
CA PRO A 582 -16.74 -24.22 59.71
C PRO A 582 -15.39 -24.95 59.51
N ALA A 583 -15.18 -26.08 60.19
CA ALA A 583 -14.03 -26.95 59.91
C ALA A 583 -14.03 -27.44 58.43
N SER A 584 -12.92 -27.94 57.89
CA SER A 584 -12.93 -28.52 56.54
C SER A 584 -13.72 -29.84 56.48
N VAL A 585 -14.27 -30.21 55.31
CA VAL A 585 -14.82 -31.56 55.06
C VAL A 585 -13.66 -32.51 54.73
N ASN A 586 -13.60 -33.67 55.37
CA ASN A 586 -12.54 -34.64 55.12
C ASN A 586 -12.92 -35.54 53.94
N LEU A 587 -12.28 -35.37 52.79
CA LEU A 587 -12.53 -36.16 51.58
C LEU A 587 -11.88 -37.56 51.62
N GLY A 588 -10.96 -37.84 52.56
CA GLY A 588 -10.20 -39.09 52.60
C GLY A 588 -9.56 -39.42 51.25
N SER A 589 -9.63 -40.70 50.83
CA SER A 589 -9.12 -41.16 49.53
C SER A 589 -9.86 -40.57 48.32
N ALA A 590 -11.09 -40.05 48.48
CA ALA A 590 -11.79 -39.34 47.40
C ALA A 590 -11.06 -38.04 47.01
N GLY A 591 -10.30 -37.44 47.93
CA GLY A 591 -9.51 -36.24 47.67
C GLY A 591 -8.44 -36.42 46.58
N ASN A 592 -8.06 -37.66 46.26
CA ASN A 592 -7.09 -37.96 45.22
C ASN A 592 -7.66 -37.83 43.80
N PHE A 593 -8.99 -37.86 43.64
CA PHE A 593 -9.66 -37.83 42.34
C PHE A 593 -10.06 -36.41 41.93
N ALA A 594 -9.89 -36.08 40.65
CA ALA A 594 -10.53 -34.93 40.01
C ALA A 594 -11.97 -35.27 39.63
N ILE A 595 -12.19 -36.51 39.18
CA ILE A 595 -13.52 -37.03 38.83
C ILE A 595 -13.69 -38.39 39.48
N LEU A 596 -14.77 -38.56 40.23
CA LEU A 596 -15.14 -39.84 40.82
C LEU A 596 -16.65 -40.07 40.65
N ALA A 597 -17.03 -41.03 39.82
CA ALA A 597 -18.43 -41.27 39.47
C ALA A 597 -19.00 -42.57 40.05
N GLY A 598 -20.34 -42.69 40.15
CA GLY A 598 -21.01 -43.93 40.55
C GLY A 598 -21.38 -44.81 39.36
N SER A 599 -22.05 -44.20 38.38
CA SER A 599 -22.63 -44.88 37.22
C SER A 599 -21.81 -44.71 35.93
N GLY A 600 -20.60 -44.13 36.01
CA GLY A 600 -19.69 -43.95 34.89
C GLY A 600 -19.39 -42.48 34.55
N VAL A 601 -18.44 -42.28 33.64
CA VAL A 601 -18.05 -40.97 33.10
C VAL A 601 -18.28 -40.96 31.59
N SER A 602 -18.87 -39.89 31.06
CA SER A 602 -19.09 -39.71 29.63
C SER A 602 -18.50 -38.38 29.18
N ASN A 603 -17.76 -38.37 28.08
CA ASN A 603 -17.18 -37.17 27.48
C ASN A 603 -17.47 -37.12 25.97
N THR A 604 -17.98 -35.99 25.48
CA THR A 604 -18.22 -35.79 24.04
C THR A 604 -17.23 -34.81 23.39
N GLY A 605 -16.47 -34.04 24.19
CA GLY A 605 -15.57 -33.01 23.68
C GLY A 605 -14.11 -33.46 23.58
N VAL A 606 -13.50 -33.24 22.42
CA VAL A 606 -12.13 -33.71 22.12
C VAL A 606 -11.04 -32.93 22.86
N THR A 607 -11.31 -31.68 23.25
CA THR A 607 -10.37 -30.81 23.95
C THR A 607 -10.50 -30.87 25.47
N THR A 608 -11.34 -31.75 26.02
CA THR A 608 -11.49 -31.93 27.47
C THR A 608 -10.14 -32.23 28.11
N ARG A 609 -9.83 -31.58 29.24
CA ARG A 609 -8.59 -31.76 30.00
C ARG A 609 -8.85 -31.89 31.49
N ILE A 610 -8.40 -32.99 32.06
CA ILE A 610 -8.56 -33.31 33.49
C ILE A 610 -7.18 -33.37 34.13
N TYR A 611 -6.96 -32.65 35.22
CA TYR A 611 -5.75 -32.72 36.04
C TYR A 611 -6.08 -33.40 37.35
N GLY A 612 -5.74 -34.68 37.41
CA GLY A 612 -6.03 -35.57 38.53
C GLY A 612 -6.69 -36.88 38.10
N ASP A 613 -6.79 -37.79 39.07
CA ASP A 613 -7.28 -39.14 38.82
C ASP A 613 -8.78 -39.14 38.48
N VAL A 614 -9.16 -40.07 37.60
CA VAL A 614 -10.53 -40.25 37.12
C VAL A 614 -10.93 -41.69 37.29
N GLY A 615 -12.04 -41.94 37.99
CA GLY A 615 -12.55 -43.30 38.16
C GLY A 615 -14.07 -43.34 38.36
N ALA A 616 -14.65 -44.52 38.17
CA ALA A 616 -16.04 -44.78 38.47
C ALA A 616 -16.20 -46.15 39.12
N PHE A 617 -17.07 -46.25 40.14
CA PHE A 617 -17.32 -47.51 40.85
C PHE A 617 -18.74 -47.50 41.46
N PRO A 618 -19.49 -48.62 41.43
CA PRO A 618 -19.09 -49.94 40.91
C PRO A 618 -19.09 -50.02 39.37
N THR A 619 -19.77 -49.09 38.69
CA THR A 619 -19.84 -49.06 37.23
C THR A 619 -18.64 -48.32 36.67
N ALA A 620 -17.56 -49.04 36.38
CA ALA A 620 -16.31 -48.48 35.85
C ALA A 620 -16.37 -48.10 34.35
N THR A 621 -17.53 -47.68 33.86
CA THR A 621 -17.73 -47.28 32.46
C THR A 621 -17.20 -45.87 32.24
N ILE A 622 -16.21 -45.74 31.35
CA ILE A 622 -15.68 -44.45 30.89
C ILE A 622 -15.86 -44.39 29.37
N ASN A 623 -16.72 -43.48 28.89
CA ASN A 623 -17.01 -43.31 27.47
C ASN A 623 -16.46 -41.97 26.95
N GLY A 624 -15.75 -41.99 25.82
CA GLY A 624 -15.26 -40.79 25.12
C GLY A 624 -14.18 -39.97 25.81
N LEU A 625 -13.68 -40.39 26.99
CA LEU A 625 -12.54 -39.77 27.67
C LEU A 625 -11.29 -40.64 27.45
N LEU A 626 -10.26 -40.09 26.80
CA LEU A 626 -9.03 -40.79 26.47
C LEU A 626 -7.93 -40.50 27.50
N ALA A 627 -6.92 -41.36 27.58
CA ALA A 627 -5.77 -41.15 28.46
C ALA A 627 -5.07 -39.80 28.22
N GLY A 628 -4.99 -39.35 26.96
CA GLY A 628 -4.42 -38.02 26.63
C GLY A 628 -5.23 -36.83 27.14
N ASN A 629 -6.49 -37.04 27.56
CA ASN A 629 -7.29 -36.01 28.21
C ASN A 629 -6.98 -35.90 29.71
N VAL A 630 -6.30 -36.88 30.32
CA VAL A 630 -6.11 -36.99 31.78
C VAL A 630 -4.63 -36.88 32.15
N ILE A 631 -4.32 -35.91 33.00
CA ILE A 631 -3.01 -35.73 33.64
C ILE A 631 -3.15 -36.25 35.08
N GLY A 632 -3.08 -37.58 35.19
CA GLY A 632 -3.42 -38.38 36.36
C GLY A 632 -3.67 -39.83 35.94
N ILE A 633 -4.18 -40.65 36.85
CA ILE A 633 -4.53 -42.04 36.55
C ILE A 633 -5.99 -42.10 36.08
N LEU A 634 -6.21 -42.66 34.89
CA LEU A 634 -7.53 -42.96 34.34
C LEU A 634 -7.87 -44.43 34.61
N TYR A 635 -8.78 -44.68 35.55
CA TYR A 635 -9.23 -46.02 35.91
C TYR A 635 -10.40 -46.45 35.00
N THR A 636 -10.10 -47.23 33.95
CA THR A 636 -11.08 -47.69 32.96
C THR A 636 -11.70 -49.06 33.28
N SER A 637 -11.37 -49.64 34.42
CA SER A 637 -11.89 -50.92 34.92
C SER A 637 -12.15 -50.84 36.42
N ALA A 638 -12.95 -51.77 36.97
CA ALA A 638 -13.24 -51.78 38.40
C ALA A 638 -11.95 -51.96 39.23
N ASP A 639 -11.68 -51.01 40.12
CA ASP A 639 -10.46 -50.96 40.93
C ASP A 639 -10.82 -50.77 42.42
N PRO A 640 -10.27 -51.58 43.35
CA PRO A 640 -10.52 -51.44 44.79
C PRO A 640 -10.17 -50.07 45.37
N LEU A 641 -9.17 -49.36 44.85
CA LEU A 641 -8.81 -48.00 45.27
C LEU A 641 -9.92 -47.00 44.94
N VAL A 642 -10.54 -47.15 43.76
CA VAL A 642 -11.70 -46.35 43.35
C VAL A 642 -12.88 -46.69 44.25
N GLY A 643 -13.11 -47.97 44.57
CA GLY A 643 -14.12 -48.39 45.53
C GLY A 643 -13.93 -47.80 46.93
N ALA A 644 -12.70 -47.81 47.45
CA ALA A 644 -12.36 -47.17 48.72
C ALA A 644 -12.58 -45.65 48.68
N ALA A 645 -12.26 -45.00 47.56
CA ALA A 645 -12.54 -43.59 47.34
C ALA A 645 -14.05 -43.28 47.32
N LYS A 646 -14.89 -44.17 46.77
CA LYS A 646 -16.36 -44.03 46.83
C LYS A 646 -16.91 -44.09 48.26
N ASN A 647 -16.34 -44.95 49.09
CA ASN A 647 -16.70 -45.03 50.51
C ASN A 647 -16.31 -43.73 51.24
N ALA A 648 -15.09 -43.23 51.00
CA ALA A 648 -14.63 -41.95 51.54
C ALA A 648 -15.50 -40.76 51.06
N LEU A 649 -15.90 -40.75 49.79
CA LEU A 649 -16.84 -39.75 49.24
C LEU A 649 -18.19 -39.80 49.95
N THR A 650 -18.74 -40.99 50.19
CA THR A 650 -20.00 -41.14 50.92
C THR A 650 -19.88 -40.61 52.35
N ALA A 651 -18.77 -40.89 53.05
CA ALA A 651 -18.53 -40.34 54.37
C ALA A 651 -18.43 -38.80 54.36
N ALA A 652 -17.69 -38.24 53.38
CA ALA A 652 -17.53 -36.80 53.23
C ALA A 652 -18.86 -36.08 52.90
N TYR A 653 -19.68 -36.67 52.02
CA TYR A 653 -21.00 -36.14 51.70
C TYR A 653 -21.93 -36.16 52.92
N ASN A 654 -21.94 -37.27 53.67
CA ASN A 654 -22.74 -37.37 54.88
C ASN A 654 -22.28 -36.39 55.97
N ASP A 655 -20.97 -36.18 56.16
CA ASP A 655 -20.41 -35.14 57.03
C ASP A 655 -20.94 -33.76 56.61
N ALA A 656 -20.73 -33.35 55.35
CA ALA A 656 -21.17 -32.06 54.86
C ALA A 656 -22.69 -31.86 55.00
N GLN A 657 -23.50 -32.87 54.69
CA GLN A 657 -24.96 -32.83 54.86
C GLN A 657 -25.40 -32.78 56.33
N ALA A 658 -24.63 -33.32 57.27
CA ALA A 658 -24.98 -33.36 58.69
C ALA A 658 -24.70 -32.03 59.42
N ARG A 659 -23.88 -31.12 58.86
CA ARG A 659 -23.51 -29.87 59.54
C ARG A 659 -24.68 -28.91 59.68
N SER A 660 -24.79 -28.30 60.85
CA SER A 660 -25.88 -27.36 61.20
C SER A 660 -25.46 -26.16 62.04
N LEU A 661 -24.30 -26.19 62.70
CA LEU A 661 -23.84 -25.12 63.58
C LEU A 661 -23.54 -23.84 62.79
N ASN A 662 -24.11 -22.71 63.24
CA ASN A 662 -23.96 -21.39 62.62
C ASN A 662 -24.33 -21.36 61.12
N ALA A 663 -25.30 -22.17 60.73
CA ALA A 663 -25.78 -22.23 59.36
C ALA A 663 -26.45 -20.90 58.94
N ILE A 664 -26.05 -20.38 57.78
CA ILE A 664 -26.57 -19.18 57.15
C ILE A 664 -27.54 -19.60 56.06
N SER A 665 -28.74 -19.04 56.07
CA SER A 665 -29.72 -19.29 55.00
C SER A 665 -29.22 -18.71 53.68
N LEU A 666 -29.16 -19.55 52.64
CA LEU A 666 -28.79 -19.16 51.29
C LEU A 666 -30.02 -18.83 50.44
N PRO A 667 -30.00 -17.75 49.65
CA PRO A 667 -30.97 -17.55 48.59
C PRO A 667 -30.78 -18.59 47.48
N GLY A 668 -31.83 -18.85 46.69
CA GLY A 668 -31.77 -19.77 45.55
C GLY A 668 -30.87 -19.27 44.39
N GLN A 669 -30.51 -17.98 44.38
CA GLN A 669 -29.65 -17.36 43.38
C GLN A 669 -28.45 -16.70 44.04
N LEU A 670 -27.24 -17.06 43.60
CA LEU A 670 -25.97 -16.67 44.23
C LEU A 670 -25.19 -15.60 43.47
N GLY A 671 -25.53 -15.36 42.21
CA GLY A 671 -24.86 -14.35 41.41
C GLY A 671 -25.08 -12.93 41.96
N GLY A 672 -24.03 -12.11 41.96
CA GLY A 672 -23.97 -10.79 42.58
C GLY A 672 -23.57 -10.79 44.06
N LEU A 673 -23.52 -11.95 44.72
CA LEU A 673 -23.18 -12.02 46.15
C LEU A 673 -21.67 -12.04 46.40
N THR A 674 -21.27 -11.46 47.53
CA THR A 674 -19.96 -11.69 48.15
C THR A 674 -20.18 -12.37 49.48
N LEU A 675 -19.65 -13.58 49.63
CA LEU A 675 -19.87 -14.43 50.80
C LEU A 675 -18.59 -14.61 51.60
N ALA A 676 -18.66 -14.26 52.88
CA ALA A 676 -17.63 -14.57 53.87
C ALA A 676 -17.57 -16.09 54.17
N PRO A 677 -16.55 -16.59 54.86
CA PRO A 677 -16.43 -18.01 55.20
C PRO A 677 -17.59 -18.46 56.09
N GLY A 678 -18.21 -19.60 55.79
CA GLY A 678 -19.44 -20.01 56.48
C GLY A 678 -20.04 -21.34 56.02
N LEU A 679 -20.98 -21.83 56.85
CA LEU A 679 -21.89 -22.91 56.48
C LEU A 679 -23.16 -22.27 55.93
N TYR A 680 -23.53 -22.66 54.72
CA TYR A 680 -24.54 -22.01 53.91
C TYR A 680 -25.57 -23.05 53.45
N VAL A 681 -26.85 -22.87 53.79
CA VAL A 681 -27.88 -23.90 53.64
C VAL A 681 -29.07 -23.42 52.80
N ASN A 682 -29.50 -24.25 51.85
CA ASN A 682 -30.72 -24.07 51.06
C ASN A 682 -31.47 -25.41 50.94
N SER A 683 -32.76 -25.47 51.22
CA SER A 683 -33.52 -26.74 51.16
C SER A 683 -33.99 -27.11 49.75
N THR A 684 -33.83 -26.22 48.76
CA THR A 684 -34.31 -26.38 47.39
C THR A 684 -33.13 -26.34 46.40
N SER A 685 -33.37 -25.89 45.18
CA SER A 685 -32.34 -25.72 44.14
C SER A 685 -31.63 -24.39 44.32
N THR A 686 -30.30 -24.38 44.14
CA THR A 686 -29.47 -23.18 44.21
C THR A 686 -28.61 -23.06 42.97
N GLY A 687 -28.29 -21.84 42.55
CA GLY A 687 -27.51 -21.64 41.35
C GLY A 687 -26.84 -20.30 41.23
N ILE A 688 -26.02 -20.16 40.19
CA ILE A 688 -25.50 -18.87 39.73
C ILE A 688 -26.13 -18.62 38.37
N SER A 689 -26.96 -17.59 38.26
CA SER A 689 -27.59 -17.16 37.02
C SER A 689 -27.37 -15.67 36.77
N GLY A 690 -27.83 -15.12 35.64
CA GLY A 690 -27.65 -13.70 35.30
C GLY A 690 -26.38 -13.40 34.50
N THR A 691 -26.18 -12.12 34.19
CA THR A 691 -25.07 -11.61 33.36
C THR A 691 -24.31 -10.49 34.08
N GLY A 692 -23.08 -10.20 33.63
CA GLY A 692 -22.23 -9.17 34.24
C GLY A 692 -21.93 -9.47 35.72
N ALA A 693 -21.95 -8.45 36.58
CA ALA A 693 -21.72 -8.61 38.02
C ALA A 693 -22.74 -9.55 38.69
N ASN A 694 -23.98 -9.59 38.20
CA ASN A 694 -25.02 -10.49 38.71
C ASN A 694 -24.79 -11.95 38.31
N GLY A 695 -23.89 -12.24 37.37
CA GLY A 695 -23.44 -13.58 37.02
C GLY A 695 -22.20 -14.05 37.79
N ILE A 696 -21.73 -13.25 38.76
CA ILE A 696 -20.50 -13.52 39.53
C ILE A 696 -20.83 -13.78 41.00
N LEU A 697 -20.39 -14.92 41.53
CA LEU A 697 -20.35 -15.17 42.97
C LEU A 697 -18.93 -14.93 43.49
N THR A 698 -18.74 -14.05 44.46
CA THR A 698 -17.43 -13.81 45.11
C THR A 698 -17.37 -14.53 46.45
N LEU A 699 -16.32 -15.31 46.68
CA LEU A 699 -16.02 -15.95 47.96
C LEU A 699 -14.79 -15.27 48.56
N ASP A 700 -14.97 -14.51 49.64
CA ASP A 700 -13.93 -13.67 50.22
C ASP A 700 -13.50 -14.20 51.60
N ALA A 701 -12.26 -14.66 51.68
CA ALA A 701 -11.65 -15.19 52.90
C ALA A 701 -11.36 -14.13 53.97
N GLY A 702 -11.50 -12.83 53.67
CA GLY A 702 -11.22 -11.76 54.62
C GLY A 702 -9.78 -11.78 55.15
N GLY A 703 -8.83 -12.27 54.36
CA GLY A 703 -7.41 -12.40 54.72
C GLY A 703 -7.04 -13.75 55.35
N ASN A 704 -8.00 -14.64 55.63
CA ASN A 704 -7.73 -15.96 56.21
C ASN A 704 -7.65 -17.05 55.12
N PRO A 705 -6.46 -17.49 54.67
CA PRO A 705 -6.34 -18.51 53.63
C PRO A 705 -6.82 -19.91 54.04
N ASN A 706 -7.10 -20.11 55.33
CA ASN A 706 -7.66 -21.34 55.88
C ASN A 706 -9.19 -21.25 56.05
N ALA A 707 -9.81 -20.16 55.59
CA ALA A 707 -11.26 -20.01 55.54
C ALA A 707 -11.93 -21.15 54.76
N VAL A 708 -13.08 -21.60 55.26
CA VAL A 708 -13.86 -22.69 54.68
C VAL A 708 -15.28 -22.23 54.32
N TRP A 709 -15.77 -22.69 53.17
CA TRP A 709 -17.16 -22.57 52.76
C TRP A 709 -17.79 -23.93 52.56
N ILE A 710 -18.98 -24.13 53.11
CA ILE A 710 -19.79 -25.32 52.87
C ILE A 710 -21.17 -24.89 52.41
N PHE A 711 -21.47 -25.13 51.14
CA PHE A 711 -22.78 -24.93 50.53
C PHE A 711 -23.53 -26.25 50.56
N LYS A 712 -24.59 -26.32 51.36
CA LYS A 712 -25.49 -27.47 51.46
C LYS A 712 -26.80 -27.12 50.77
N MET A 713 -27.15 -27.89 49.75
CA MET A 713 -28.41 -27.74 49.02
C MET A 713 -29.25 -29.01 49.04
N GLY A 714 -30.57 -28.86 49.18
CA GLY A 714 -31.51 -29.98 49.24
C GLY A 714 -31.81 -30.61 47.88
N SER A 715 -31.63 -29.88 46.79
CA SER A 715 -31.87 -30.37 45.42
C SER A 715 -30.67 -30.09 44.51
N THR A 716 -30.88 -29.40 43.38
CA THR A 716 -29.88 -29.23 42.31
C THR A 716 -29.00 -27.99 42.50
N LEU A 717 -27.76 -28.09 42.01
CA LEU A 717 -26.88 -26.95 41.74
C LEU A 717 -26.92 -26.62 40.24
N ILE A 718 -27.25 -25.40 39.84
CA ILE A 718 -27.27 -25.03 38.41
C ILE A 718 -26.52 -23.71 38.18
N THR A 719 -25.54 -23.69 37.28
CA THR A 719 -24.96 -22.43 36.78
C THR A 719 -25.44 -22.15 35.36
N SER A 720 -25.82 -20.90 35.08
CA SER A 720 -26.15 -20.45 33.73
C SER A 720 -24.90 -20.23 32.89
N THR A 721 -25.08 -20.11 31.57
CA THR A 721 -24.01 -19.81 30.61
C THR A 721 -23.18 -18.60 31.03
N GLY A 722 -21.85 -18.75 31.01
CA GLY A 722 -20.88 -17.66 31.22
C GLY A 722 -20.77 -17.13 32.66
N THR A 723 -21.39 -17.79 33.64
CA THR A 723 -21.29 -17.39 35.05
C THR A 723 -19.95 -17.76 35.67
N SER A 724 -19.53 -17.06 36.72
CA SER A 724 -18.20 -17.25 37.33
C SER A 724 -18.24 -17.22 38.85
N ILE A 725 -17.39 -18.01 39.49
CA ILE A 725 -16.98 -17.81 40.87
C ILE A 725 -15.63 -17.07 40.90
N VAL A 726 -15.50 -16.09 41.78
CA VAL A 726 -14.26 -15.34 42.04
C VAL A 726 -13.81 -15.61 43.47
N LEU A 727 -12.53 -15.96 43.64
CA LEU A 727 -11.91 -16.15 44.94
C LEU A 727 -11.17 -14.87 45.35
N ALA A 728 -11.48 -14.35 46.53
CA ALA A 728 -10.92 -13.13 47.09
C ALA A 728 -10.38 -13.36 48.51
N GLY A 729 -9.58 -12.41 49.02
CA GLY A 729 -9.09 -12.40 50.40
C GLY A 729 -8.24 -13.62 50.81
N GLY A 730 -7.66 -14.34 49.85
CA GLY A 730 -6.89 -15.56 50.09
C GLY A 730 -7.70 -16.86 50.04
N ALA A 731 -8.97 -16.81 49.61
CA ALA A 731 -9.83 -17.98 49.50
C ALA A 731 -9.20 -19.04 48.58
N LYS A 732 -9.29 -20.31 49.00
CA LYS A 732 -8.77 -21.45 48.25
C LYS A 732 -9.91 -22.36 47.83
N TRP A 733 -9.90 -22.78 46.57
CA TRP A 733 -10.88 -23.73 46.02
C TRP A 733 -10.92 -25.04 46.81
N SER A 734 -9.77 -25.46 47.36
CA SER A 734 -9.65 -26.67 48.18
C SER A 734 -10.52 -26.64 49.44
N ASN A 735 -10.87 -25.45 49.94
CA ASN A 735 -11.65 -25.25 51.16
C ASN A 735 -13.13 -24.93 50.89
N ILE A 736 -13.57 -25.06 49.63
CA ILE A 736 -14.95 -24.80 49.22
C ILE A 736 -15.61 -26.14 48.91
N TYR A 737 -16.74 -26.40 49.55
CA TYR A 737 -17.48 -27.66 49.43
C TYR A 737 -18.92 -27.38 49.00
N TRP A 738 -19.35 -28.04 47.94
CA TRP A 738 -20.71 -27.99 47.40
C TRP A 738 -21.36 -29.35 47.60
N SER A 739 -22.14 -29.49 48.66
CA SER A 739 -22.89 -30.70 48.98
C SER A 739 -24.28 -30.60 48.35
N VAL A 740 -24.47 -31.35 47.25
CA VAL A 740 -25.63 -31.22 46.35
C VAL A 740 -26.57 -32.42 46.53
N GLY A 741 -27.79 -32.12 47.00
CA GLY A 741 -28.80 -33.13 47.33
C GLY A 741 -29.21 -34.03 46.17
N THR A 742 -29.15 -33.53 44.93
CA THR A 742 -29.39 -34.33 43.73
C THR A 742 -28.25 -34.18 42.73
N SER A 743 -28.41 -33.37 41.69
CA SER A 743 -27.46 -33.23 40.58
C SER A 743 -26.92 -31.82 40.46
N ALA A 744 -25.68 -31.69 39.97
CA ALA A 744 -25.10 -30.40 39.62
C ALA A 744 -24.97 -30.25 38.10
N THR A 745 -25.32 -29.08 37.56
CA THR A 745 -25.14 -28.74 36.16
C THR A 745 -24.37 -27.44 36.06
N LEU A 746 -23.16 -27.50 35.50
CA LEU A 746 -22.36 -26.32 35.20
C LEU A 746 -22.63 -25.88 33.75
N GLY A 747 -23.18 -24.67 33.58
CA GLY A 747 -23.57 -24.13 32.29
C GLY A 747 -22.40 -23.77 31.39
N THR A 748 -22.72 -23.50 30.12
CA THR A 748 -21.74 -23.38 29.04
C THR A 748 -20.75 -22.26 29.33
N ASN A 749 -19.46 -22.53 29.18
CA ASN A 749 -18.38 -21.58 29.47
C ASN A 749 -18.39 -20.99 30.90
N SER A 750 -19.04 -21.64 31.88
CA SER A 750 -18.99 -21.18 33.28
C SER A 750 -17.65 -21.50 33.93
N ILE A 751 -17.23 -20.68 34.90
CA ILE A 751 -16.00 -20.90 35.69
C ILE A 751 -16.39 -21.17 37.13
N PHE A 752 -16.07 -22.37 37.61
CA PHE A 752 -16.50 -22.88 38.91
C PHE A 752 -15.31 -23.24 39.80
N TYR A 753 -15.43 -22.98 41.10
CA TYR A 753 -14.41 -23.30 42.10
C TYR A 753 -15.00 -24.15 43.22
N GLY A 754 -14.28 -25.20 43.62
CA GLY A 754 -14.61 -26.01 44.80
C GLY A 754 -14.84 -27.49 44.52
N ASN A 755 -15.09 -28.23 45.60
CA ASN A 755 -15.33 -29.66 45.58
C ASN A 755 -16.83 -29.91 45.49
N ILE A 756 -17.33 -30.42 44.37
CA ILE A 756 -18.73 -30.78 44.19
C ILE A 756 -18.91 -32.24 44.63
N LEU A 757 -19.73 -32.43 45.66
CA LEU A 757 -20.16 -33.72 46.19
C LEU A 757 -21.66 -33.84 45.91
N ALA A 758 -22.03 -34.48 44.80
CA ALA A 758 -23.41 -34.64 44.40
C ALA A 758 -23.92 -36.07 44.69
N ASP A 759 -25.18 -36.20 45.10
CA ASP A 759 -25.77 -37.52 45.32
C ASP A 759 -25.99 -38.27 43.99
N GLN A 760 -26.55 -37.58 43.01
CA GLN A 760 -26.88 -38.09 41.67
C GLN A 760 -25.78 -37.74 40.67
N SER A 761 -26.04 -36.91 39.66
CA SER A 761 -25.11 -36.70 38.53
C SER A 761 -24.45 -35.31 38.56
N ILE A 762 -23.28 -35.19 37.93
CA ILE A 762 -22.64 -33.90 37.66
C ILE A 762 -22.47 -33.75 36.15
N THR A 763 -23.01 -32.69 35.59
CA THR A 763 -22.89 -32.36 34.16
C THR A 763 -22.13 -31.06 34.00
N LEU A 764 -21.03 -31.09 33.26
CA LEU A 764 -20.36 -29.90 32.78
C LEU A 764 -20.70 -29.76 31.30
N THR A 765 -21.45 -28.71 30.95
CA THR A 765 -21.78 -28.45 29.53
C THR A 765 -20.60 -27.80 28.82
N THR A 766 -20.72 -27.60 27.50
CA THR A 766 -19.63 -27.18 26.62
C THR A 766 -18.76 -26.07 27.21
N GLY A 767 -17.46 -26.30 27.35
CA GLY A 767 -16.50 -25.26 27.73
C GLY A 767 -16.50 -24.86 29.21
N ALA A 768 -17.36 -25.43 30.06
CA ALA A 768 -17.32 -25.16 31.50
C ALA A 768 -15.96 -25.58 32.10
N THR A 769 -15.46 -24.78 33.04
CA THR A 769 -14.20 -25.00 33.75
C THR A 769 -14.45 -25.17 35.24
N LEU A 770 -13.94 -26.24 35.83
CA LEU A 770 -14.00 -26.54 37.26
C LEU A 770 -12.58 -26.59 37.85
N ARG A 771 -12.24 -25.64 38.72
CA ARG A 771 -11.05 -25.72 39.58
C ARG A 771 -11.46 -26.32 40.92
N GLY A 772 -11.31 -27.63 41.03
CA GLY A 772 -12.13 -28.40 41.93
C GLY A 772 -12.14 -29.89 41.66
N ARG A 773 -13.20 -30.52 42.16
CA ARG A 773 -13.47 -31.95 41.99
C ARG A 773 -14.94 -32.15 41.63
N ALA A 774 -15.21 -33.06 40.69
CA ALA A 774 -16.55 -33.52 40.36
C ALA A 774 -16.76 -34.94 40.91
N LEU A 775 -17.37 -35.04 42.10
CA LEU A 775 -17.52 -36.28 42.84
C LEU A 775 -19.01 -36.60 42.98
N THR A 776 -19.47 -37.68 42.32
CA THR A 776 -20.86 -38.15 42.46
C THR A 776 -20.93 -39.40 43.31
N ARG A 777 -21.97 -39.56 44.14
CA ARG A 777 -22.19 -40.80 44.89
C ARG A 777 -22.78 -41.89 44.02
N ILE A 778 -23.85 -41.60 43.27
CA ILE A 778 -24.63 -42.62 42.55
C ILE A 778 -24.54 -42.41 41.03
N GLY A 779 -24.74 -41.19 40.56
CA GLY A 779 -24.92 -40.90 39.14
C GLY A 779 -23.64 -40.83 38.32
N THR A 780 -23.77 -40.26 37.13
CA THR A 780 -22.70 -40.11 36.14
C THR A 780 -22.01 -38.75 36.23
N VAL A 781 -20.79 -38.67 35.70
CA VAL A 781 -20.17 -37.38 35.35
C VAL A 781 -20.17 -37.22 33.84
N THR A 782 -20.78 -36.17 33.33
CA THR A 782 -20.89 -35.89 31.89
C THR A 782 -20.10 -34.62 31.55
N LEU A 783 -19.30 -34.69 30.48
CA LEU A 783 -18.38 -33.65 30.05
C LEU A 783 -18.53 -33.34 28.56
N ASP A 784 -18.33 -32.08 28.20
CA ASP A 784 -18.16 -31.60 26.85
C ASP A 784 -17.13 -30.45 26.82
N THR A 785 -15.94 -30.70 26.28
CA THR A 785 -14.94 -29.67 26.01
C THR A 785 -14.53 -28.90 27.29
N ASN A 786 -14.37 -29.63 28.40
CA ASN A 786 -14.21 -29.03 29.73
C ASN A 786 -12.76 -29.02 30.25
N ILE A 787 -12.50 -28.17 31.23
CA ILE A 787 -11.29 -28.26 32.07
C ILE A 787 -11.71 -28.61 33.50
N VAL A 788 -11.15 -29.68 34.07
CA VAL A 788 -11.27 -29.98 35.51
C VAL A 788 -9.87 -30.05 36.11
N ASP A 789 -9.55 -29.16 37.06
CA ASP A 789 -8.21 -29.06 37.64
C ASP A 789 -8.24 -29.13 39.17
N LYS A 790 -7.60 -30.16 39.74
CA LYS A 790 -7.49 -30.36 41.21
C LYS A 790 -6.16 -29.88 41.81
N ARG A 791 -5.30 -29.18 41.06
CA ARG A 791 -3.97 -28.75 41.52
C ARG A 791 -3.99 -27.45 42.32
#